data_AF-A0A8H6GJ45-F1
#
_entry.id   AF-A0A8H6GJ45-F1
#
_cell.length_a   1.000
_cell.length_b   1.000
_cell.length_c   1.000
_cell.angle_alpha   90.00
_cell.angle_beta   90.00
_cell.angle_gamma   90.00
#
_symmetry.space_group_name_H-M   'P 1'
#
loop_
_entity.id
_entity.type
_entity.pdbx_description
1 polymer ?
#
loop_
_entity_poly.entity_id
_entity_poly.type
_entity_poly.pdbx_seq_one_letter_code
_entity_poly.pdbx_strand_id
1 'polypeptide(L)'
;MTSDAQQKANRKMRLKPKGWIGFLVGYRSSNIYRIWIPTINRIVNTRDVIFNEDEGCNGDWESFKDELLEADLEEIAKFVQGSSLPEQDDNEQAEQVEDCIEVALPTTTLADESSPITDETEDCIVATALENSLKQSEDSDILPTPPVTPLSALLAHSSRALSDEGNKTVSWQAAFLAGTKSPLQTSIERKLRQGVKMHRNSLPPPPTKHQDLKHHPFGMLFQEAEESHLQSHKEMRSWTEIRKKDARAVDQQVLGCMWVYVYKFDKHGRFQKCKARLVVRGDQQAKGRLQETYAATLAGRSFRTLIAIAARFDLEMVQYDVVNAFVNAPIDQDIFMHMAPGYKKTATILKLNKALYGLRASPLLWQKELSKTLLELGYTQIPHEPCCFKKEGVLFFFYVDDVIIAYRKARKDKADELTRQLGSKYKLTGGDPVQWFLGMEVIRDRPARKIWLSQTAYIDKIANLANKGTSTVPMTQTELRPQTGLATPAEIQRYQRKVGSILYIAVNTRPDIAFAASRLARFLVNPGQEHQDAADRVIHYLSHTRHRALRFGGPGGLTVASDASFADNTLDRKSSQAYTIRLFDGLIGWRASKQNTVTTSTTEAELLALAQAAKESLYVSRLLKELTVQMDDPTIRIDCDNTQTINLVTAEIATLKTKLRHVDIHNHWLRQEVQGGRVQVKYTKSTDMIADGLTKALPAGKWNRFLYQLGLEDIQERQQQSRKQEGIEARL
;
A
#
# COMPACT_ATOMS: atom_id res chain seq x y z
N MET A 1 -19.39 3.48 57.13
CA MET A 1 -19.57 3.57 55.66
C MET A 1 -20.42 2.39 55.24
N THR A 2 -21.52 2.60 54.52
CA THR A 2 -22.40 1.53 53.99
C THR A 2 -21.68 0.67 52.93
N SER A 3 -22.18 -0.52 52.61
CA SER A 3 -21.62 -1.43 51.57
C SER A 3 -21.40 -0.72 50.22
N ASP A 4 -22.29 0.22 49.87
CA ASP A 4 -22.13 1.10 48.70
C ASP A 4 -20.92 2.04 48.77
N ALA A 5 -20.53 2.47 49.98
CA ALA A 5 -19.34 3.30 50.20
C ALA A 5 -18.04 2.47 50.13
N GLN A 6 -18.06 1.18 50.47
CA GLN A 6 -16.94 0.25 50.24
C GLN A 6 -16.78 -0.12 48.77
N GLN A 7 -17.85 -0.26 48.00
CA GLN A 7 -17.75 -0.43 46.54
C GLN A 7 -17.13 0.80 45.87
N LYS A 8 -17.42 2.02 46.35
CA LYS A 8 -16.75 3.24 45.89
C LYS A 8 -15.30 3.37 46.37
N ALA A 9 -14.98 2.92 47.59
CA ALA A 9 -13.60 2.91 48.09
C ALA A 9 -12.71 1.89 47.36
N ASN A 10 -13.22 0.70 47.02
CA ASN A 10 -12.51 -0.28 46.18
C ASN A 10 -12.41 0.15 44.71
N ARG A 11 -13.35 0.96 44.21
CA ARG A 11 -13.16 1.64 42.92
C ARG A 11 -12.02 2.67 42.96
N LYS A 12 -11.79 3.34 44.09
CA LYS A 12 -10.66 4.27 44.29
C LYS A 12 -9.33 3.57 44.62
N MET A 13 -9.31 2.41 45.28
CA MET A 13 -8.07 1.63 45.48
C MET A 13 -7.54 0.94 44.21
N ARG A 14 -8.35 0.85 43.15
CA ARG A 14 -7.86 0.45 41.81
C ARG A 14 -7.00 1.51 41.13
N LEU A 15 -6.83 2.69 41.74
CA LEU A 15 -5.99 3.78 41.27
C LEU A 15 -4.82 4.06 42.23
N LYS A 16 -4.09 3.02 42.67
CA LYS A 16 -2.65 3.24 42.95
C LYS A 16 -1.99 3.55 41.60
N PRO A 17 -1.28 4.67 41.43
CA PRO A 17 -0.52 4.92 40.22
C PRO A 17 0.55 3.82 40.11
N LYS A 18 0.33 2.81 39.26
CA LYS A 18 1.30 1.73 39.01
C LYS A 18 2.46 2.19 38.12
N GLY A 19 2.92 3.42 38.30
CA GLY A 19 4.14 3.92 37.66
C GLY A 19 5.31 3.54 38.54
N TRP A 20 6.24 2.74 38.01
CA TRP A 20 7.51 2.48 38.67
C TRP A 20 8.56 3.34 37.99
N ILE A 21 9.28 4.16 38.77
CA ILE A 21 10.42 4.90 38.26
C ILE A 21 11.61 3.93 38.20
N GLY A 22 12.24 3.86 37.04
CA GLY A 22 13.35 2.96 36.80
C GLY A 22 14.14 3.37 35.58
N PHE A 23 15.34 2.82 35.47
CA PHE A 23 16.29 3.19 34.43
C PHE A 23 16.21 2.22 33.26
N LEU A 24 16.22 2.76 32.05
CA LEU A 24 16.30 1.95 30.84
C LEU A 24 17.67 1.26 30.77
N VAL A 25 17.67 -0.07 30.82
CA VAL A 25 18.90 -0.88 30.77
C VAL A 25 19.02 -1.68 29.47
N GLY A 26 18.03 -1.57 28.56
CA GLY A 26 18.10 -2.15 27.21
C GLY A 26 16.74 -2.50 26.62
N TYR A 27 16.75 -3.28 25.54
CA TYR A 27 15.56 -3.64 24.78
C TYR A 27 15.50 -5.15 24.55
N ARG A 28 14.28 -5.72 24.49
CA ARG A 28 14.06 -7.11 24.08
C ARG A 28 13.52 -7.22 22.66
N SER A 29 12.81 -6.20 22.19
CA SER A 29 12.25 -6.04 20.84
C SER A 29 11.93 -4.55 20.61
N SER A 30 11.52 -4.15 19.40
CA SER A 30 11.31 -2.75 18.99
C SER A 30 10.31 -1.95 19.84
N ASN A 31 9.46 -2.63 20.62
CA ASN A 31 8.50 -2.00 21.53
C ASN A 31 8.45 -2.62 22.94
N ILE A 32 9.50 -3.35 23.36
CA ILE A 32 9.58 -3.91 24.72
C ILE A 32 10.88 -3.44 25.37
N TYR A 33 10.74 -2.57 26.37
CA TYR A 33 11.82 -1.96 27.13
C TYR A 33 12.17 -2.82 28.33
N ARG A 34 13.46 -2.95 28.62
CA ARG A 34 13.98 -3.54 29.86
C ARG A 34 14.30 -2.40 30.81
N ILE A 35 13.48 -2.25 31.85
CA ILE A 35 13.62 -1.19 32.86
C ILE A 35 14.12 -1.83 34.15
N TRP A 36 15.27 -1.39 34.66
CA TRP A 36 15.71 -1.76 36.00
C TRP A 36 15.04 -0.83 37.00
N ILE A 37 14.31 -1.42 37.95
CA ILE A 37 13.56 -0.68 38.94
C ILE A 37 14.29 -0.82 40.27
N PRO A 38 14.92 0.25 40.80
CA PRO A 38 15.75 0.19 42.00
C PRO A 38 14.97 -0.25 43.24
N THR A 39 13.71 0.18 43.36
CA THR A 39 12.86 -0.07 44.54
C THR A 39 12.54 -1.56 44.75
N ILE A 40 12.58 -2.38 43.70
CA ILE A 40 12.42 -3.85 43.77
C ILE A 40 13.66 -4.61 43.33
N ASN A 41 14.75 -3.89 43.06
CA ASN A 41 16.01 -4.41 42.55
C ASN A 41 15.84 -5.48 41.45
N ARG A 42 14.97 -5.22 40.48
CA ARG A 42 14.62 -6.18 39.43
C ARG A 42 14.47 -5.49 38.07
N ILE A 43 14.83 -6.23 37.02
CA ILE A 43 14.58 -5.81 35.64
C ILE A 43 13.20 -6.29 35.22
N VAL A 44 12.34 -5.36 34.80
CA VAL A 44 11.00 -5.63 34.28
C VAL A 44 10.97 -5.31 32.79
N ASN A 45 10.31 -6.19 32.03
CA ASN A 45 10.09 -6.00 30.61
C ASN A 45 8.68 -5.44 30.41
N THR A 46 8.55 -4.21 29.92
CA THR A 46 7.25 -3.56 29.73
C THR A 46 7.20 -2.77 28.43
N ARG A 47 5.99 -2.51 27.94
CA ARG A 47 5.71 -1.66 26.77
C ARG A 47 5.26 -0.26 27.16
N ASP A 48 4.64 -0.13 28.34
CA ASP A 48 4.19 1.15 28.89
C ASP A 48 5.32 1.77 29.71
N VAL A 49 6.07 2.68 29.09
CA VAL A 49 7.14 3.48 29.69
C VAL A 49 7.03 4.90 29.17
N ILE A 50 7.16 5.89 30.05
CA ILE A 50 7.28 7.30 29.69
C ILE A 50 8.75 7.68 29.91
N PHE A 51 9.40 8.23 28.88
CA PHE A 51 10.80 8.65 28.96
C PHE A 51 10.89 10.13 29.32
N ASN A 52 11.71 10.44 30.32
CA ASN A 52 12.21 11.79 30.55
C ASN A 52 13.59 11.86 29.90
N GLU A 53 13.71 12.55 28.77
CA GLU A 53 14.95 12.61 27.97
C GLU A 53 15.91 13.72 28.43
N ASP A 54 15.47 14.58 29.36
CA ASP A 54 16.24 15.72 29.87
C ASP A 54 17.18 15.34 31.04
N GLU A 55 17.03 14.14 31.61
CA GLU A 55 17.83 13.64 32.74
C GLU A 55 18.64 12.38 32.33
N GLY A 56 19.94 12.56 32.12
CA GLY A 56 20.87 11.46 31.87
C GLY A 56 21.43 10.88 33.18
N CYS A 57 21.43 9.56 33.33
CA CYS A 57 22.02 8.94 34.50
C CYS A 57 23.55 8.86 34.39
N ASN A 58 24.27 9.60 35.24
CA ASN A 58 25.74 9.65 35.28
C ASN A 58 26.39 8.53 36.12
N GLY A 59 25.63 7.51 36.53
CA GLY A 59 26.17 6.31 37.18
C GLY A 59 26.63 6.48 38.63
N ASP A 60 26.27 7.58 39.28
CA ASP A 60 26.50 7.81 40.71
C ASP A 60 25.21 7.51 41.49
N TRP A 61 25.20 6.41 42.26
CA TRP A 61 23.96 5.79 42.76
C TRP A 61 23.64 6.13 44.22
N GLU A 62 24.56 6.76 44.95
CA GLU A 62 24.34 7.11 46.36
C GLU A 62 23.50 8.39 46.51
N SER A 63 23.58 9.36 45.58
CA SER A 63 22.81 10.61 45.72
C SER A 63 21.31 10.46 45.46
N PHE A 64 20.89 9.44 44.69
CA PHE A 64 19.48 9.20 44.38
C PHE A 64 18.72 8.42 45.46
N LYS A 65 19.44 7.86 46.43
CA LYS A 65 18.84 7.08 47.51
C LYS A 65 18.11 7.98 48.51
N ASP A 66 18.60 9.20 48.70
CA ASP A 66 18.04 10.20 49.61
C ASP A 66 16.83 10.94 48.99
N GLU A 67 16.84 11.22 47.68
CA GLU A 67 15.69 11.83 46.97
C GLU A 67 14.46 10.91 46.86
N LEU A 68 14.65 9.59 46.92
CA LEU A 68 13.56 8.60 46.89
C LEU A 68 12.91 8.35 48.26
N LEU A 69 13.50 8.84 49.36
CA LEU A 69 13.00 8.66 50.73
C LEU A 69 12.16 9.83 51.25
N GLU A 70 12.17 10.99 50.58
CA GLU A 70 11.45 12.22 51.01
C GLU A 70 10.18 12.54 50.21
N ALA A 71 9.55 11.55 49.58
CA ALA A 71 8.19 11.72 49.06
C ALA A 71 7.18 11.10 50.04
N ASP A 72 6.27 11.94 50.55
CA ASP A 72 5.02 11.61 51.26
C ASP A 72 4.98 11.66 52.80
N LEU A 73 5.52 12.69 53.45
CA LEU A 73 5.18 12.99 54.86
C LEU A 73 4.65 14.41 55.13
N GLU A 74 5.03 15.43 54.35
CA GLU A 74 4.56 16.81 54.58
C GLU A 74 3.16 17.13 54.03
N GLU A 75 2.68 16.42 53.00
CA GLU A 75 1.30 16.59 52.52
C GLU A 75 0.26 15.85 53.38
N ILE A 76 0.68 14.81 54.10
CA ILE A 76 -0.20 13.98 54.94
C ILE A 76 -0.49 14.68 56.29
N ALA A 77 0.45 15.46 56.82
CA ALA A 77 0.27 16.23 58.05
C ALA A 77 -0.80 17.34 57.92
N LYS A 78 -1.04 17.85 56.70
CA LYS A 78 -2.04 18.90 56.44
C LYS A 78 -3.48 18.39 56.31
N PHE A 79 -3.71 17.08 56.24
CA PHE A 79 -5.05 16.53 55.96
C PHE A 79 -5.67 15.71 57.10
N VAL A 80 -4.96 15.45 58.21
CA VAL A 80 -5.45 14.54 59.28
C VAL A 80 -5.32 15.11 60.71
N GLN A 81 -5.16 16.42 60.89
CA GLN A 81 -5.56 17.06 62.16
C GLN A 81 -7.08 17.24 62.20
N GLY A 82 -7.76 16.17 62.58
CA GLY A 82 -9.19 16.11 62.86
C GLY A 82 -9.60 14.71 63.30
N SER A 83 -9.06 14.26 64.44
CA SER A 83 -9.66 13.37 65.48
C SER A 83 -10.55 12.19 65.03
N SER A 84 -10.50 10.95 65.53
CA SER A 84 -9.69 10.18 66.48
C SER A 84 -10.26 8.74 66.44
N LEU A 85 -9.40 7.73 66.62
CA LEU A 85 -9.67 6.28 66.78
C LEU A 85 -10.52 5.97 68.05
N PRO A 86 -11.04 4.73 68.35
CA PRO A 86 -10.44 3.40 68.08
C PRO A 86 -11.42 2.20 67.79
N GLU A 87 -10.98 1.16 67.06
CA GLU A 87 -10.58 -0.23 67.48
C GLU A 87 -11.67 -1.33 67.34
N GLN A 88 -11.40 -2.36 66.51
CA GLN A 88 -11.28 -3.83 66.81
C GLN A 88 -12.61 -4.57 66.52
N ASP A 89 -12.72 -5.81 66.03
CA ASP A 89 -11.83 -6.92 65.68
C ASP A 89 -12.64 -7.91 64.78
N ASP A 90 -11.91 -8.78 64.08
CA ASP A 90 -12.20 -10.21 63.81
C ASP A 90 -13.37 -10.74 62.92
N ASN A 91 -12.94 -11.29 61.77
CA ASN A 91 -12.98 -12.73 61.43
C ASN A 91 -14.21 -13.40 60.72
N GLU A 92 -13.85 -14.22 59.73
CA GLU A 92 -14.48 -15.46 59.21
C GLU A 92 -15.73 -15.50 58.29
N GLN A 93 -15.47 -16.10 57.12
CA GLN A 93 -16.18 -17.21 56.43
C GLN A 93 -17.58 -17.07 55.78
N ALA A 94 -17.53 -17.40 54.47
CA ALA A 94 -18.39 -18.34 53.74
C ALA A 94 -19.80 -17.94 53.22
N GLU A 95 -20.06 -18.54 52.05
CA GLU A 95 -21.35 -18.94 51.46
C GLU A 95 -22.09 -18.05 50.45
N GLN A 96 -22.75 -18.82 49.57
CA GLN A 96 -23.48 -18.52 48.35
C GLN A 96 -24.73 -17.69 48.63
N VAL A 97 -25.33 -17.09 47.58
CA VAL A 97 -26.76 -17.14 47.25
C VAL A 97 -27.05 -16.18 46.09
N GLU A 98 -27.85 -16.69 45.14
CA GLU A 98 -28.52 -15.97 44.06
C GLU A 98 -29.46 -14.88 44.63
N ASP A 99 -29.56 -13.72 43.98
CA ASP A 99 -30.90 -13.22 43.66
C ASP A 99 -30.90 -12.15 42.57
N CYS A 100 -31.91 -12.28 41.71
CA CYS A 100 -32.34 -11.30 40.73
C CYS A 100 -32.99 -10.12 41.45
N ILE A 101 -32.90 -8.90 40.90
CA ILE A 101 -34.01 -7.92 40.93
C ILE A 101 -33.78 -6.87 39.83
N GLU A 102 -34.88 -6.63 39.12
CA GLU A 102 -35.14 -5.63 38.09
C GLU A 102 -34.83 -4.21 38.55
N VAL A 103 -34.38 -3.36 37.61
CA VAL A 103 -34.58 -1.91 37.75
C VAL A 103 -35.09 -1.33 36.44
N ALA A 104 -36.19 -0.60 36.62
CA ALA A 104 -37.03 0.06 35.65
C ALA A 104 -36.33 1.15 34.82
N LEU A 105 -36.87 1.35 33.61
CA LEU A 105 -36.74 2.58 32.83
C LEU A 105 -37.39 3.78 33.54
N PRO A 106 -36.85 4.99 33.32
CA PRO A 106 -37.69 5.99 32.69
C PRO A 106 -37.01 6.75 31.54
N THR A 107 -37.89 7.45 30.83
CA THR A 107 -37.88 7.87 29.44
C THR A 107 -37.18 9.20 29.16
N THR A 108 -36.60 9.30 27.95
CA THR A 108 -36.40 10.49 27.07
C THR A 108 -35.51 11.66 27.54
N THR A 109 -34.48 11.98 26.75
CA THR A 109 -34.54 13.03 25.69
C THR A 109 -33.35 12.93 24.73
N LEU A 110 -33.62 13.30 23.47
CA LEU A 110 -32.79 13.21 22.28
C LEU A 110 -31.56 14.13 22.31
N ALA A 111 -30.40 13.61 21.85
CA ALA A 111 -29.42 14.35 21.05
C ALA A 111 -28.55 13.35 20.28
N ASP A 112 -28.62 13.45 18.95
CA ASP A 112 -27.84 12.73 17.94
C ASP A 112 -26.35 13.06 18.06
N GLU A 113 -25.51 12.05 18.32
CA GLU A 113 -24.12 11.98 17.84
C GLU A 113 -23.78 10.52 17.55
N SER A 114 -24.00 10.07 16.31
CA SER A 114 -23.51 8.80 15.80
C SER A 114 -22.30 9.04 14.88
N SER A 115 -21.12 9.02 15.48
CA SER A 115 -19.87 8.85 14.75
C SER A 115 -19.80 7.42 14.20
N PRO A 116 -19.70 7.20 12.87
CA PRO A 116 -19.45 5.86 12.36
C PRO A 116 -18.00 5.47 12.68
N ILE A 117 -17.85 4.43 13.50
CA ILE A 117 -16.59 3.70 13.67
C ILE A 117 -16.28 3.05 12.32
N THR A 118 -15.41 3.69 11.55
CA THR A 118 -14.85 3.17 10.30
C THR A 118 -13.70 2.22 10.63
N ASP A 119 -13.88 0.95 10.27
CA ASP A 119 -12.85 -0.08 10.39
C ASP A 119 -11.88 0.04 9.19
N GLU A 120 -11.12 1.16 9.15
CA GLU A 120 -10.02 1.40 8.21
C GLU A 120 -8.71 0.69 8.64
N THR A 121 -8.77 -0.13 9.69
CA THR A 121 -7.60 -0.65 10.38
C THR A 121 -6.82 -1.71 9.58
N GLU A 122 -7.44 -2.37 8.59
CA GLU A 122 -6.76 -3.45 7.82
C GLU A 122 -6.20 -3.03 6.45
N ASP A 123 -6.80 -2.04 5.76
CA ASP A 123 -6.14 -1.40 4.61
C ASP A 123 -4.90 -0.63 5.08
N CYS A 124 -4.93 -0.15 6.33
CA CYS A 124 -3.76 0.35 7.03
C CYS A 124 -2.70 -0.73 7.24
N ILE A 125 -3.03 -2.00 7.51
CA ILE A 125 -2.02 -3.07 7.68
C ILE A 125 -1.36 -3.44 6.34
N VAL A 126 -2.09 -3.45 5.22
CA VAL A 126 -1.50 -3.70 3.89
C VAL A 126 -0.67 -2.51 3.45
N ALA A 127 -1.13 -1.28 3.66
CA ALA A 127 -0.36 -0.07 3.42
C ALA A 127 0.86 0.03 4.34
N THR A 128 0.74 -0.36 5.60
CA THR A 128 1.84 -0.40 6.59
C THR A 128 2.80 -1.55 6.33
N ALA A 129 2.36 -2.68 5.77
CA ALA A 129 3.25 -3.77 5.34
C ALA A 129 4.00 -3.42 4.05
N LEU A 130 3.34 -2.75 3.10
CA LEU A 130 4.00 -2.18 1.91
C LEU A 130 4.97 -1.05 2.31
N GLU A 131 4.55 -0.15 3.19
CA GLU A 131 5.38 0.93 3.72
C GLU A 131 6.52 0.41 4.60
N ASN A 132 6.33 -0.63 5.41
CA ASN A 132 7.41 -1.21 6.20
C ASN A 132 8.38 -2.02 5.33
N SER A 133 7.90 -2.63 4.24
CA SER A 133 8.75 -3.28 3.24
C SER A 133 9.52 -2.26 2.38
N LEU A 134 8.98 -1.05 2.21
CA LEU A 134 9.68 0.09 1.58
C LEU A 134 10.61 0.81 2.57
N LYS A 135 10.21 1.05 3.82
CA LYS A 135 10.97 1.76 4.87
C LYS A 135 12.12 0.92 5.44
N GLN A 136 12.03 -0.41 5.47
CA GLN A 136 13.17 -1.28 5.83
C GLN A 136 14.15 -1.49 4.67
N SER A 137 13.86 -0.97 3.47
CA SER A 137 14.80 -0.95 2.35
C SER A 137 15.61 0.35 2.24
N GLU A 138 15.42 1.29 3.17
CA GLU A 138 15.98 2.65 3.06
C GLU A 138 17.06 3.00 4.08
N ASP A 139 17.43 2.11 5.02
CA ASP A 139 18.65 2.28 5.82
C ASP A 139 19.72 1.23 5.45
N SER A 140 20.78 1.74 4.80
CA SER A 140 22.02 1.10 4.31
C SER A 140 21.98 0.36 2.97
N ASP A 141 22.29 1.16 1.94
CA ASP A 141 22.90 0.89 0.63
C ASP A 141 23.66 -0.45 0.41
N ILE A 142 23.47 -0.97 -0.82
CA ILE A 142 24.33 -1.88 -1.62
C ILE A 142 24.16 -3.39 -1.35
N LEU A 143 23.65 -4.12 -2.36
CA LEU A 143 23.92 -5.55 -2.52
C LEU A 143 24.80 -5.80 -3.76
N PRO A 144 25.68 -6.82 -3.70
CA PRO A 144 26.99 -6.83 -4.34
C PRO A 144 27.00 -7.47 -5.74
N THR A 145 28.03 -7.10 -6.50
CA THR A 145 28.55 -7.79 -7.69
C THR A 145 28.92 -9.26 -7.37
N PRO A 146 28.79 -10.20 -8.33
CA PRO A 146 29.28 -11.57 -8.19
C PRO A 146 30.83 -11.64 -8.12
N PRO A 147 31.42 -12.77 -7.64
CA PRO A 147 32.82 -12.84 -7.23
C PRO A 147 33.80 -12.83 -8.40
N VAL A 148 35.00 -12.32 -8.12
CA VAL A 148 36.19 -12.37 -8.99
C VAL A 148 37.08 -13.53 -8.54
N THR A 149 37.68 -14.25 -9.49
CA THR A 149 38.91 -15.05 -9.27
C THR A 149 39.90 -14.82 -10.43
N PRO A 150 41.21 -15.04 -10.21
CA PRO A 150 42.23 -14.04 -10.51
C PRO A 150 43.00 -14.34 -11.81
N LEU A 151 43.71 -13.33 -12.32
CA LEU A 151 44.86 -13.54 -13.19
C LEU A 151 46.08 -12.79 -12.66
N SER A 152 46.75 -13.38 -11.68
CA SER A 152 48.16 -13.12 -11.41
C SER A 152 48.99 -14.01 -12.33
N ALA A 153 49.39 -13.48 -13.49
CA ALA A 153 50.54 -13.96 -14.27
C ALA A 153 50.86 -12.97 -15.39
N LEU A 154 51.69 -11.97 -15.09
CA LEU A 154 52.86 -11.55 -15.88
C LEU A 154 53.39 -10.22 -15.33
N LEU A 155 54.29 -10.36 -14.35
CA LEU A 155 55.34 -9.38 -14.10
C LEU A 155 56.20 -9.25 -15.36
N ALA A 156 56.68 -8.05 -15.70
CA ALA A 156 58.04 -7.64 -15.34
C ALA A 156 58.57 -6.40 -16.11
N HIS A 157 59.46 -5.66 -15.42
CA HIS A 157 60.51 -4.75 -15.89
C HIS A 157 60.07 -3.37 -16.45
N SER A 158 60.25 -2.24 -15.76
CA SER A 158 61.45 -1.56 -15.18
C SER A 158 62.18 -0.60 -16.15
N SER A 159 62.15 0.69 -15.76
CA SER A 159 63.25 1.68 -15.70
C SER A 159 63.70 2.53 -16.92
N ARG A 160 63.75 3.84 -16.63
CA ARG A 160 64.83 4.85 -16.86
C ARG A 160 65.04 5.52 -18.25
N ALA A 161 64.87 6.85 -18.28
CA ALA A 161 65.91 7.91 -18.38
C ALA A 161 65.60 9.07 -19.37
N LEU A 162 65.73 10.31 -18.85
CA LEU A 162 66.33 11.58 -19.38
C LEU A 162 66.48 11.73 -20.91
N SER A 163 66.27 12.86 -21.60
CA SER A 163 66.43 14.30 -21.29
C SER A 163 65.90 15.17 -22.47
N ASP A 164 65.71 16.46 -22.18
CA ASP A 164 65.95 17.64 -23.03
C ASP A 164 64.81 18.35 -23.80
N GLU A 165 64.95 19.68 -23.82
CA GLU A 165 63.96 20.73 -24.05
C GLU A 165 63.42 20.87 -25.49
N GLY A 166 62.23 21.49 -25.63
CA GLY A 166 61.79 22.05 -26.92
C GLY A 166 60.28 22.09 -27.16
N ASN A 167 59.62 23.04 -26.49
CA ASN A 167 58.29 23.61 -26.75
C ASN A 167 57.51 23.08 -27.99
N LYS A 168 56.59 22.12 -27.79
CA LYS A 168 55.47 21.83 -28.70
C LYS A 168 54.20 21.51 -27.91
N THR A 169 53.14 22.22 -28.28
CA THR A 169 51.73 22.05 -27.89
C THR A 169 51.36 20.59 -27.57
N VAL A 170 50.91 20.38 -26.34
CA VAL A 170 50.69 19.07 -25.72
C VAL A 170 49.43 18.39 -26.27
N SER A 171 49.59 17.73 -27.41
CA SER A 171 48.67 16.74 -28.00
C SER A 171 48.42 15.55 -27.04
N TRP A 172 49.31 15.30 -26.08
CA TRP A 172 49.19 14.20 -25.14
C TRP A 172 48.15 14.41 -24.01
N GLN A 173 47.79 15.66 -23.63
CA GLN A 173 46.72 15.90 -22.65
C GLN A 173 45.33 15.61 -23.24
N ALA A 174 45.12 15.92 -24.52
CA ALA A 174 43.94 15.51 -25.26
C ALA A 174 43.90 13.98 -25.47
N ALA A 175 45.05 13.34 -25.70
CA ALA A 175 45.16 11.88 -25.79
C ALA A 175 45.00 11.18 -24.42
N PHE A 176 45.41 11.82 -23.32
CA PHE A 176 45.24 11.31 -21.95
C PHE A 176 43.78 11.40 -21.51
N LEU A 177 43.08 12.50 -21.84
CA LEU A 177 41.63 12.61 -21.66
C LEU A 177 40.85 11.65 -22.57
N ALA A 178 41.33 11.40 -23.80
CA ALA A 178 40.74 10.40 -24.71
C ALA A 178 40.99 8.96 -24.24
N GLY A 179 42.11 8.69 -23.55
CA GLY A 179 42.47 7.38 -23.00
C GLY A 179 41.69 6.96 -21.74
N THR A 180 40.95 7.88 -21.12
CA THR A 180 40.11 7.59 -19.94
C THR A 180 38.69 7.12 -20.26
N LYS A 181 38.27 7.17 -21.53
CA LYS A 181 36.96 6.65 -21.92
C LYS A 181 37.04 5.15 -22.16
N SER A 182 36.24 4.38 -21.41
CA SER A 182 36.15 2.94 -21.65
C SER A 182 35.73 2.65 -23.10
N PRO A 183 36.22 1.56 -23.75
CA PRO A 183 35.81 1.19 -25.11
C PRO A 183 34.29 1.07 -25.29
N LEU A 184 33.59 0.71 -24.20
CA LEU A 184 32.13 0.69 -24.10
C LEU A 184 31.51 2.08 -24.27
N GLN A 185 32.08 3.12 -23.64
CA GLN A 185 31.59 4.51 -23.71
C GLN A 185 31.69 5.07 -25.13
N THR A 186 32.81 4.83 -25.81
CA THR A 186 33.00 5.24 -27.22
C THR A 186 32.07 4.49 -28.17
N SER A 187 31.81 3.21 -27.91
CA SER A 187 30.86 2.40 -28.69
C SER A 187 29.40 2.86 -28.49
N ILE A 188 29.04 3.25 -27.26
CA ILE A 188 27.72 3.78 -26.88
C ILE A 188 27.50 5.16 -27.52
N GLU A 189 28.46 6.08 -27.40
CA GLU A 189 28.41 7.41 -28.02
C GLU A 189 28.31 7.32 -29.55
N ARG A 190 29.04 6.38 -30.17
CA ARG A 190 28.95 6.11 -31.61
C ARG A 190 27.58 5.59 -32.02
N LYS A 191 26.97 4.68 -31.25
CA LYS A 191 25.62 4.14 -31.51
C LYS A 191 24.52 5.20 -31.35
N LEU A 192 24.64 6.08 -30.36
CA LEU A 192 23.77 7.24 -30.18
C LEU A 192 23.86 8.21 -31.37
N ARG A 193 25.08 8.54 -31.82
CA ARG A 193 25.30 9.39 -33.01
C ARG A 193 24.83 8.76 -34.32
N GLN A 194 24.81 7.43 -34.40
CA GLN A 194 24.29 6.66 -35.53
C GLN A 194 22.77 6.42 -35.47
N GLY A 195 22.06 6.95 -34.46
CA GLY A 195 20.62 6.81 -34.32
C GLY A 195 20.14 5.40 -33.91
N VAL A 196 21.05 4.52 -33.46
CA VAL A 196 20.72 3.16 -33.03
C VAL A 196 20.11 3.20 -31.62
N LYS A 197 18.79 2.99 -31.52
CA LYS A 197 18.09 2.93 -30.23
C LYS A 197 18.47 1.66 -29.46
N MET A 198 19.21 1.80 -28.36
CA MET A 198 19.68 0.68 -27.53
C MET A 198 18.54 0.04 -26.72
N HIS A 199 18.57 -1.28 -26.56
CA HIS A 199 17.57 -1.99 -25.76
C HIS A 199 17.89 -1.88 -24.26
N ARG A 200 16.87 -1.97 -23.40
CA ARG A 200 17.00 -1.89 -21.93
C ARG A 200 18.10 -2.78 -21.34
N ASN A 201 18.28 -3.98 -21.89
CA ASN A 201 19.24 -4.96 -21.38
C ASN A 201 20.71 -4.63 -21.71
N SER A 202 20.96 -3.68 -22.62
CA SER A 202 22.31 -3.25 -23.01
C SER A 202 22.79 -1.98 -22.31
N LEU A 203 21.97 -1.40 -21.43
CA LEU A 203 22.31 -0.15 -20.74
C LEU A 203 22.97 -0.43 -19.38
N PRO A 204 23.97 0.37 -18.98
CA PRO A 204 24.48 0.34 -17.61
C PRO A 204 23.39 0.76 -16.61
N PRO A 205 23.51 0.36 -15.32
CA PRO A 205 22.58 0.84 -14.29
C PRO A 205 22.58 2.37 -14.23
N PRO A 206 21.43 3.01 -13.93
CA PRO A 206 21.38 4.46 -13.79
C PRO A 206 22.29 4.92 -12.62
N PRO A 207 22.86 6.13 -12.71
CA PRO A 207 23.61 6.75 -11.61
C PRO A 207 22.78 6.81 -10.33
N THR A 208 23.42 6.66 -9.17
CA THR A 208 22.74 6.83 -7.87
C THR A 208 23.05 8.18 -7.25
N LYS A 209 24.26 8.71 -7.47
CA LYS A 209 24.70 10.02 -6.98
C LYS A 209 25.11 10.91 -8.16
N HIS A 210 24.99 12.23 -7.96
CA HIS A 210 25.43 13.22 -8.95
C HIS A 210 26.92 13.09 -9.29
N GLN A 211 27.75 12.68 -8.32
CA GLN A 211 29.19 12.49 -8.54
C GLN A 211 29.48 11.39 -9.58
N ASP A 212 28.61 10.38 -9.68
CA ASP A 212 28.77 9.25 -10.60
C ASP A 212 28.59 9.67 -12.06
N LEU A 213 27.93 10.81 -12.32
CA LEU A 213 27.73 11.34 -13.67
C LEU A 213 29.05 11.57 -14.41
N LYS A 214 30.12 11.90 -13.69
CA LYS A 214 31.45 12.13 -14.28
C LYS A 214 32.02 10.89 -14.98
N HIS A 215 31.73 9.71 -14.43
CA HIS A 215 32.24 8.43 -14.92
C HIS A 215 31.20 7.62 -15.70
N HIS A 216 29.96 8.09 -15.72
CA HIS A 216 28.86 7.36 -16.34
C HIS A 216 28.82 7.58 -17.87
N PRO A 217 28.63 6.52 -18.70
CA PRO A 217 28.62 6.66 -20.16
C PRO A 217 27.58 7.64 -20.72
N PHE A 218 26.44 7.76 -20.04
CA PHE A 218 25.36 8.70 -20.38
C PHE A 218 25.37 9.96 -19.49
N GLY A 219 26.50 10.29 -18.86
CA GLY A 219 26.61 11.40 -17.90
C GLY A 219 26.11 12.74 -18.45
N MET A 220 26.53 13.10 -19.67
CA MET A 220 26.10 14.36 -20.30
C MET A 220 24.58 14.42 -20.53
N LEU A 221 23.97 13.33 -20.99
CA LEU A 221 22.52 13.28 -21.20
C LEU A 221 21.72 13.37 -19.89
N PHE A 222 22.29 12.91 -18.79
CA PHE A 222 21.70 13.11 -17.46
C PHE A 222 21.87 14.54 -16.96
N GLN A 223 23.01 15.19 -17.22
CA GLN A 223 23.22 16.61 -16.89
C GLN A 223 22.25 17.53 -17.67
N GLU A 224 22.08 17.30 -18.97
CA GLU A 224 21.05 18.00 -19.77
C GLU A 224 19.64 17.81 -19.18
N ALA A 225 19.35 16.61 -18.65
CA ALA A 225 18.08 16.34 -17.98
C ALA A 225 17.96 17.05 -16.62
N GLU A 226 19.05 17.24 -15.86
CA GLU A 226 19.07 18.05 -14.64
C GLU A 226 18.77 19.52 -14.95
N GLU A 227 19.46 20.09 -15.94
CA GLU A 227 19.28 21.48 -16.36
C GLU A 227 17.86 21.75 -16.84
N SER A 228 17.32 20.87 -17.70
CA SER A 228 15.93 20.93 -18.15
C SER A 228 14.94 20.86 -16.98
N HIS A 229 15.23 20.01 -15.99
CA HIS A 229 14.39 19.90 -14.79
C HIS A 229 14.42 21.18 -13.93
N LEU A 230 15.61 21.73 -13.65
CA LEU A 230 15.77 22.99 -12.90
C LEU A 230 15.12 24.17 -13.63
N GLN A 231 15.22 24.22 -14.95
CA GLN A 231 14.58 25.25 -15.77
C GLN A 231 13.04 25.19 -15.63
N SER A 232 12.45 23.99 -15.65
CA SER A 232 11.01 23.83 -15.42
C SER A 232 10.56 24.34 -14.04
N HIS A 233 11.39 24.16 -13.01
CA HIS A 233 11.11 24.67 -11.67
C HIS A 233 11.22 26.20 -11.57
N LYS A 234 12.13 26.79 -12.34
CA LYS A 234 12.28 28.24 -12.46
C LYS A 234 11.04 28.87 -13.10
N GLU A 235 10.50 28.26 -14.15
CA GLU A 235 9.26 28.68 -14.82
C GLU A 235 8.06 28.60 -13.86
N MET A 236 7.95 27.52 -13.09
CA MET A 236 6.87 27.32 -12.10
C MET A 236 7.08 28.09 -10.78
N ARG A 237 8.18 28.85 -10.64
CA ARG A 237 8.57 29.58 -9.41
C ARG A 237 8.50 28.70 -8.16
N SER A 238 9.03 27.48 -8.28
CA SER A 238 8.87 26.42 -7.28
C SER A 238 9.48 26.77 -5.92
N TRP A 239 10.49 27.64 -5.90
CA TRP A 239 11.17 28.09 -4.70
C TRP A 239 11.73 29.51 -4.88
N THR A 240 12.11 30.10 -3.77
CA THR A 240 12.80 31.41 -3.68
C THR A 240 14.18 31.20 -3.07
N GLU A 241 15.22 31.79 -3.67
CA GLU A 241 16.57 31.78 -3.11
C GLU A 241 16.64 32.76 -1.91
N ILE A 242 17.11 32.28 -0.76
CA ILE A 242 17.30 33.06 0.46
C ILE A 242 18.69 32.82 1.06
N ARG A 243 19.21 33.79 1.82
CA ARG A 243 20.52 33.63 2.46
C ARG A 243 20.36 32.79 3.72
N LYS A 244 21.34 31.93 4.00
CA LYS A 244 21.33 31.06 5.17
C LYS A 244 21.24 31.84 6.51
N LYS A 245 21.65 33.12 6.51
CA LYS A 245 21.62 34.00 7.70
C LYS A 245 20.28 34.71 7.91
N ASP A 246 19.32 34.55 7.01
CA ASP A 246 18.03 35.23 7.11
C ASP A 246 17.22 34.65 8.29
N ALA A 247 16.65 35.53 9.13
CA ALA A 247 15.98 35.17 10.39
C ALA A 247 14.89 34.10 10.26
N ARG A 248 14.24 33.99 9.08
CA ARG A 248 13.21 32.98 8.80
C ARG A 248 13.76 31.54 8.74
N ALA A 249 15.06 31.37 8.51
CA ALA A 249 15.72 30.07 8.36
C ALA A 249 16.60 29.67 9.56
N VAL A 250 16.79 30.57 10.53
CA VAL A 250 17.71 30.33 11.66
C VAL A 250 17.15 29.28 12.64
N ASP A 251 15.82 29.23 12.78
CA ASP A 251 15.13 28.32 13.73
C ASP A 251 14.36 27.18 13.07
N GLN A 252 14.48 26.99 11.74
CA GLN A 252 13.75 25.96 11.00
C GLN A 252 14.67 24.91 10.37
N GLN A 253 14.19 23.66 10.33
CA GLN A 253 14.92 22.56 9.72
C GLN A 253 15.10 22.78 8.21
N VAL A 254 16.36 22.68 7.74
CA VAL A 254 16.68 22.70 6.31
C VAL A 254 16.83 21.27 5.81
N LEU A 255 16.00 20.90 4.84
CA LEU A 255 15.99 19.54 4.27
C LEU A 255 17.09 19.37 3.20
N GLY A 256 17.64 18.16 3.13
CA GLY A 256 18.45 17.72 2.01
C GLY A 256 17.64 17.52 0.74
N CYS A 257 18.32 17.36 -0.38
CA CYS A 257 17.72 16.92 -1.63
C CYS A 257 18.68 15.99 -2.38
N MET A 258 18.13 15.14 -3.23
CA MET A 258 18.87 14.19 -4.04
C MET A 258 18.32 14.11 -5.45
N TRP A 259 19.17 13.65 -6.37
CA TRP A 259 18.78 13.40 -7.75
C TRP A 259 18.35 11.94 -7.92
N VAL A 260 17.22 11.72 -8.58
CA VAL A 260 16.76 10.40 -9.00
C VAL A 260 16.85 10.32 -10.52
N TYR A 261 17.72 9.43 -11.01
CA TYR A 261 17.96 9.23 -12.43
C TYR A 261 17.23 8.00 -12.96
N VAL A 262 16.53 8.17 -14.08
CA VAL A 262 15.72 7.11 -14.69
C VAL A 262 15.91 7.12 -16.21
N TYR A 263 16.11 5.95 -16.79
CA TYR A 263 15.97 5.76 -18.23
C TYR A 263 14.51 5.63 -18.61
N LYS A 264 14.07 6.44 -19.56
CA LYS A 264 12.77 6.27 -20.22
C LYS A 264 12.97 5.44 -21.47
N PHE A 265 12.11 4.44 -21.61
CA PHE A 265 12.07 3.55 -22.75
C PHE A 265 10.78 3.80 -23.52
N ASP A 266 10.80 3.55 -24.81
CA ASP A 266 9.58 3.40 -25.57
C ASP A 266 8.85 2.10 -25.19
N LYS A 267 7.65 1.92 -25.75
CA LYS A 267 6.82 0.72 -25.57
C LYS A 267 7.50 -0.59 -26.03
N HIS A 268 8.64 -0.52 -26.72
CA HIS A 268 9.42 -1.65 -27.20
C HIS A 268 10.69 -1.88 -26.39
N GLY A 269 10.85 -1.22 -25.23
CA GLY A 269 12.01 -1.36 -24.38
C GLY A 269 13.28 -0.73 -24.97
N ARG A 270 13.16 0.11 -25.99
CA ARG A 270 14.28 0.85 -26.58
C ARG A 270 14.44 2.19 -25.88
N PHE A 271 15.69 2.59 -25.66
CA PHE A 271 16.04 3.83 -24.99
C PHE A 271 15.44 5.04 -25.72
N GLN A 272 14.75 5.89 -24.96
CA GLN A 272 14.11 7.10 -25.46
C GLN A 272 14.80 8.36 -24.92
N LYS A 273 14.93 8.48 -23.60
CA LYS A 273 15.56 9.64 -22.96
C LYS A 273 16.06 9.34 -21.55
N CYS A 274 17.06 10.10 -21.12
CA CYS A 274 17.43 10.21 -19.72
C CYS A 274 16.44 11.15 -19.01
N LYS A 275 16.06 10.83 -17.78
CA LYS A 275 15.25 11.70 -16.91
C LYS A 275 15.96 11.86 -15.58
N ALA A 276 16.10 13.10 -15.13
CA ALA A 276 16.52 13.44 -13.77
C ALA A 276 15.33 14.07 -13.05
N ARG A 277 15.16 13.77 -11.76
CA ARG A 277 14.17 14.40 -10.88
C ARG A 277 14.87 14.82 -9.60
N LEU A 278 14.68 16.06 -9.19
CA LEU A 278 15.10 16.55 -7.90
C LEU A 278 14.05 16.14 -6.86
N VAL A 279 14.49 15.42 -5.85
CA VAL A 279 13.65 14.88 -4.78
C VAL A 279 14.13 15.44 -3.45
N VAL A 280 13.22 16.07 -2.72
CA VAL A 280 13.48 16.56 -1.36
C VAL A 280 13.53 15.37 -0.41
N ARG A 281 14.47 15.40 0.52
CA ARG A 281 14.62 14.37 1.55
C ARG A 281 13.57 14.55 2.66
N GLY A 282 12.33 14.24 2.35
CA GLY A 282 11.22 14.27 3.32
C GLY A 282 11.31 13.17 4.39
N ASP A 283 12.18 12.17 4.19
CA ASP A 283 12.62 11.23 5.23
C ASP A 283 13.16 11.96 6.46
N GLN A 284 13.88 13.08 6.24
CA GLN A 284 14.47 13.89 7.30
C GLN A 284 13.48 14.74 8.07
N GLN A 285 12.25 14.95 7.56
CA GLN A 285 11.26 15.80 8.23
C GLN A 285 10.97 15.25 9.63
N ALA A 286 11.16 16.12 10.64
CA ALA A 286 10.78 15.81 12.01
C ALA A 286 9.33 15.32 12.04
N LYS A 287 9.07 14.22 12.75
CA LYS A 287 7.71 13.70 13.00
C LYS A 287 7.01 14.60 14.03
N GLY A 288 6.86 15.89 13.74
CA GLY A 288 6.20 16.85 14.60
C GLY A 288 4.68 16.86 14.41
N ARG A 289 3.95 16.97 15.53
CA ARG A 289 2.49 17.18 15.72
C ARG A 289 1.59 17.01 14.48
N LEU A 290 0.94 15.83 14.38
CA LEU A 290 -0.37 15.61 13.72
C LEU A 290 -0.60 16.33 12.38
N GLN A 291 0.40 16.42 11.50
CA GLN A 291 0.13 16.82 10.12
C GLN A 291 -0.44 15.60 9.38
N GLU A 292 -1.72 15.65 9.03
CA GLU A 292 -2.32 14.70 8.12
C GLU A 292 -1.54 14.76 6.79
N THR A 293 -0.79 13.71 6.47
CA THR A 293 -0.08 13.55 5.19
C THR A 293 -0.77 12.56 4.27
N TYR A 294 -1.90 12.00 4.72
CA TYR A 294 -2.62 10.98 3.98
C TYR A 294 -3.26 11.59 2.73
N ALA A 295 -2.91 11.05 1.57
CA ALA A 295 -3.60 11.32 0.31
C ALA A 295 -4.36 10.05 -0.09
N ALA A 296 -5.63 10.22 -0.46
CA ALA A 296 -6.40 9.14 -1.03
C ALA A 296 -5.79 8.73 -2.38
N THR A 297 -5.83 7.43 -2.66
CA THR A 297 -5.48 6.89 -3.97
C THR A 297 -6.66 6.11 -4.50
N LEU A 298 -6.85 6.12 -5.82
CA LEU A 298 -7.95 5.41 -6.45
C LEU A 298 -7.87 3.92 -6.11
N ALA A 299 -8.86 3.43 -5.37
CA ALA A 299 -8.87 2.04 -4.96
C ALA A 299 -8.99 1.12 -6.18
N GLY A 300 -8.23 0.01 -6.21
CA GLY A 300 -8.26 -0.95 -7.33
C GLY A 300 -9.66 -1.53 -7.59
N ARG A 301 -10.47 -1.68 -6.53
CA ARG A 301 -11.89 -2.08 -6.64
C ARG A 301 -12.73 -1.00 -7.35
N SER A 302 -12.55 0.26 -7.00
CA SER A 302 -13.25 1.39 -7.63
C SER A 302 -12.85 1.53 -9.09
N PHE A 303 -11.56 1.40 -9.40
CA PHE A 303 -11.07 1.35 -10.79
C PHE A 303 -11.76 0.23 -11.58
N ARG A 304 -11.78 -1.01 -11.08
CA ARG A 304 -12.47 -2.12 -11.75
C ARG A 304 -13.98 -1.88 -11.90
N THR A 305 -14.61 -1.23 -10.93
CA THR A 305 -16.02 -0.83 -11.00
C THR A 305 -16.25 0.16 -12.14
N LEU A 306 -15.40 1.18 -12.26
CA LEU A 306 -15.43 2.16 -13.35
C LEU A 306 -15.19 1.49 -14.72
N ILE A 307 -14.26 0.53 -14.81
CA ILE A 307 -14.02 -0.26 -16.03
C ILE A 307 -15.24 -1.13 -16.39
N ALA A 308 -15.89 -1.76 -15.42
CA ALA A 308 -17.11 -2.53 -15.64
C ALA A 308 -18.26 -1.65 -16.20
N ILE A 309 -18.43 -0.45 -15.62
CA ILE A 309 -19.40 0.55 -16.10
C ILE A 309 -19.02 1.01 -17.51
N ALA A 310 -17.75 1.31 -17.77
CA ALA A 310 -17.28 1.73 -19.09
C ALA A 310 -17.51 0.66 -20.16
N ALA A 311 -17.30 -0.61 -19.83
CA ALA A 311 -17.60 -1.74 -20.73
C ALA A 311 -19.11 -1.85 -21.00
N ARG A 312 -19.94 -1.85 -19.95
CA ARG A 312 -21.41 -2.00 -20.07
C ARG A 312 -22.07 -0.90 -20.89
N PHE A 313 -21.70 0.36 -20.63
CA PHE A 313 -22.32 1.54 -21.23
C PHE A 313 -21.53 2.12 -22.40
N ASP A 314 -20.48 1.44 -22.86
CA ASP A 314 -19.59 1.87 -23.94
C ASP A 314 -19.09 3.32 -23.76
N LEU A 315 -18.60 3.65 -22.56
CA LEU A 315 -18.08 4.98 -22.26
C LEU A 315 -16.74 5.21 -22.96
N GLU A 316 -16.54 6.36 -23.57
CA GLU A 316 -15.20 6.84 -23.93
C GLU A 316 -14.36 6.96 -22.66
N MET A 317 -13.09 6.60 -22.72
CA MET A 317 -12.14 6.78 -21.62
C MET A 317 -10.85 7.33 -22.21
N VAL A 318 -10.51 8.56 -21.83
CA VAL A 318 -9.34 9.28 -22.34
C VAL A 318 -8.40 9.57 -21.18
N GLN A 319 -7.12 9.27 -21.37
CA GLN A 319 -6.09 9.45 -20.34
C GLN A 319 -5.26 10.70 -20.58
N TYR A 320 -4.96 11.41 -19.51
CA TYR A 320 -4.04 12.54 -19.48
C TYR A 320 -3.02 12.36 -18.35
N ASP A 321 -1.81 12.88 -18.56
CA ASP A 321 -0.75 13.00 -17.55
C ASP A 321 -0.56 14.48 -17.20
N VAL A 322 -0.64 14.80 -15.91
CA VAL A 322 -0.39 16.15 -15.42
C VAL A 322 1.11 16.34 -15.20
N VAL A 323 1.71 17.19 -16.04
CA VAL A 323 3.15 17.44 -15.97
C VAL A 323 3.50 18.11 -14.64
N ASN A 324 4.44 17.49 -13.91
CA ASN A 324 4.91 17.95 -12.61
C ASN A 324 3.77 18.16 -11.60
N ALA A 325 2.79 17.24 -11.56
CA ALA A 325 1.59 17.28 -10.71
C ALA A 325 1.79 18.00 -9.36
N PHE A 326 2.70 17.51 -8.50
CA PHE A 326 2.95 18.10 -7.18
C PHE A 326 3.35 19.57 -7.21
N VAL A 327 4.14 19.99 -8.20
CA VAL A 327 4.70 21.35 -8.30
C VAL A 327 3.62 22.39 -8.64
N ASN A 328 2.45 21.94 -9.11
CA ASN A 328 1.30 22.83 -9.29
C ASN A 328 0.70 23.27 -7.93
N ALA A 329 0.82 22.43 -6.89
CA ALA A 329 0.23 22.71 -5.58
C ALA A 329 1.09 23.67 -4.74
N PRO A 330 0.53 24.75 -4.20
CA PRO A 330 1.22 25.63 -3.25
C PRO A 330 1.50 24.92 -1.91
N ILE A 331 2.53 25.39 -1.20
CA ILE A 331 2.80 25.01 0.18
C ILE A 331 2.44 26.19 1.08
N ASP A 332 1.67 25.92 2.14
CA ASP A 332 1.24 26.94 3.12
C ASP A 332 2.25 27.14 4.27
N GLN A 333 3.21 26.24 4.40
CA GLN A 333 4.24 26.23 5.44
C GLN A 333 5.60 26.62 4.90
N ASP A 334 6.39 27.29 5.75
CA ASP A 334 7.78 27.58 5.43
C ASP A 334 8.59 26.28 5.51
N ILE A 335 9.01 25.78 4.35
CA ILE A 335 9.91 24.62 4.23
C ILE A 335 11.16 25.07 3.48
N PHE A 336 12.32 24.77 4.05
CA PHE A 336 13.61 25.10 3.47
C PHE A 336 14.33 23.85 2.98
N MET A 337 15.03 23.96 1.85
CA MET A 337 15.92 22.90 1.36
C MET A 337 17.29 23.44 0.94
N HIS A 338 18.28 22.55 0.99
CA HIS A 338 19.57 22.78 0.35
C HIS A 338 19.46 22.81 -1.17
N MET A 339 20.36 23.55 -1.81
CA MET A 339 20.47 23.56 -3.27
C MET A 339 20.87 22.18 -3.82
N ALA A 340 20.39 21.88 -5.03
CA ALA A 340 20.64 20.62 -5.71
C ALA A 340 22.14 20.28 -5.77
N PRO A 341 22.53 19.00 -5.57
CA PRO A 341 23.90 18.55 -5.81
C PRO A 341 24.36 18.94 -7.21
N GLY A 342 25.54 19.54 -7.34
CA GLY A 342 26.07 20.08 -8.60
C GLY A 342 25.85 21.58 -8.83
N TYR A 343 24.87 22.19 -8.15
CA TYR A 343 24.41 23.57 -8.42
C TYR A 343 24.40 24.46 -7.17
N LYS A 344 25.30 24.19 -6.21
CA LYS A 344 25.36 24.91 -4.93
C LYS A 344 25.94 26.32 -5.12
N LYS A 345 25.30 27.32 -4.49
CA LYS A 345 25.83 28.68 -4.32
C LYS A 345 26.22 28.90 -2.86
N THR A 346 27.23 29.74 -2.64
CA THR A 346 27.73 30.07 -1.30
C THR A 346 26.64 30.71 -0.45
N ALA A 347 26.47 30.24 0.78
CA ALA A 347 25.54 30.77 1.79
C ALA A 347 24.07 30.92 1.34
N THR A 348 23.63 30.16 0.33
CA THR A 348 22.28 30.22 -0.24
C THR A 348 21.52 28.93 0.03
N ILE A 349 20.25 29.04 0.43
CA ILE A 349 19.30 27.94 0.58
C ILE A 349 18.00 28.30 -0.15
N LEU A 350 17.10 27.33 -0.32
CA LEU A 350 15.87 27.48 -1.09
C LEU A 350 14.67 27.42 -0.15
N LYS A 351 13.81 28.43 -0.17
CA LYS A 351 12.48 28.40 0.44
C LYS A 351 11.49 27.84 -0.57
N LEU A 352 10.81 26.74 -0.24
CA LEU A 352 9.83 26.13 -1.12
C LEU A 352 8.54 26.97 -1.16
N ASN A 353 8.05 27.23 -2.37
CA ASN A 353 6.75 27.87 -2.60
C ASN A 353 5.71 26.84 -3.08
N LYS A 354 6.17 25.73 -3.65
CA LYS A 354 5.36 24.68 -4.29
C LYS A 354 5.77 23.29 -3.80
N ALA A 355 4.83 22.36 -3.81
CA ALA A 355 5.06 21.00 -3.32
C ALA A 355 6.02 20.24 -4.25
N LEU A 356 7.13 19.74 -3.69
CA LEU A 356 8.15 19.02 -4.44
C LEU A 356 8.09 17.51 -4.18
N TYR A 357 8.57 16.72 -5.14
CA TYR A 357 8.72 15.28 -4.95
C TYR A 357 9.56 14.98 -3.71
N GLY A 358 9.13 13.99 -2.91
CA GLY A 358 9.82 13.54 -1.72
C GLY A 358 9.37 14.18 -0.41
N LEU A 359 8.67 15.33 -0.44
CA LEU A 359 7.98 15.81 0.77
C LEU A 359 6.81 14.90 1.13
N ARG A 360 6.61 14.65 2.43
CA ARG A 360 5.53 13.78 2.92
C ARG A 360 4.14 14.33 2.59
N ALA A 361 3.97 15.64 2.56
CA ALA A 361 2.69 16.30 2.29
C ALA A 361 2.37 16.49 0.79
N SER A 362 3.32 16.27 -0.13
CA SER A 362 3.14 16.59 -1.54
C SER A 362 1.95 15.89 -2.23
N PRO A 363 1.72 14.58 -2.01
CA PRO A 363 0.55 13.92 -2.58
C PRO A 363 -0.77 14.53 -2.12
N LEU A 364 -0.88 14.88 -0.83
CA LEU A 364 -2.09 15.45 -0.26
C LEU A 364 -2.33 16.88 -0.77
N LEU A 365 -1.29 17.71 -0.81
CA LEU A 365 -1.40 19.07 -1.33
C LEU A 365 -1.87 19.08 -2.78
N TRP A 366 -1.34 18.15 -3.60
CA TRP A 366 -1.81 17.97 -4.98
C TRP A 366 -3.25 17.51 -5.07
N GLN A 367 -3.64 16.52 -4.27
CA GLN A 367 -5.02 16.05 -4.25
C GLN A 367 -5.99 17.18 -3.87
N LYS A 368 -5.66 17.99 -2.85
CA LYS A 368 -6.45 19.15 -2.42
C LYS A 368 -6.57 20.19 -3.53
N GLU A 369 -5.46 20.53 -4.18
CA GLU A 369 -5.41 21.50 -5.29
C GLU A 369 -6.26 21.04 -6.49
N LEU A 370 -6.11 19.78 -6.92
CA LEU A 370 -6.88 19.24 -8.03
C LEU A 370 -8.37 19.14 -7.69
N SER A 371 -8.71 18.67 -6.48
CA SER A 371 -10.09 18.56 -6.01
C SER A 371 -10.75 19.93 -5.94
N LYS A 372 -10.06 20.94 -5.38
CA LYS A 372 -10.54 22.33 -5.33
C LYS A 372 -10.84 22.86 -6.73
N THR A 373 -9.92 22.65 -7.68
CA THR A 373 -10.15 23.06 -9.07
C THR A 373 -11.38 22.39 -9.66
N LEU A 374 -11.59 21.09 -9.47
CA LEU A 374 -12.78 20.40 -10.00
C LEU A 374 -14.09 20.91 -9.36
N LEU A 375 -14.07 21.18 -8.05
CA LEU A 375 -15.22 21.77 -7.35
C LEU A 375 -15.55 23.17 -7.88
N GLU A 376 -14.54 24.02 -8.13
CA GLU A 376 -14.71 25.34 -8.76
C GLU A 376 -15.29 25.24 -10.18
N LEU A 377 -14.93 24.19 -10.93
CA LEU A 377 -15.52 23.89 -12.25
C LEU A 377 -16.93 23.27 -12.14
N GLY A 378 -17.48 23.11 -10.94
CA GLY A 378 -18.82 22.60 -10.67
C GLY A 378 -18.96 21.09 -10.76
N TYR A 379 -17.87 20.33 -10.62
CA TYR A 379 -17.92 18.88 -10.45
C TYR A 379 -18.25 18.52 -9.01
N THR A 380 -18.97 17.42 -8.82
CA THR A 380 -19.27 16.89 -7.49
C THR A 380 -18.36 15.71 -7.20
N GLN A 381 -17.68 15.72 -6.06
CA GLN A 381 -16.89 14.60 -5.58
C GLN A 381 -17.78 13.42 -5.20
N ILE A 382 -17.33 12.20 -5.45
CA ILE A 382 -17.99 10.97 -5.02
C ILE A 382 -17.58 10.68 -3.57
N PRO A 383 -18.51 10.68 -2.59
CA PRO A 383 -18.18 10.51 -1.18
C PRO A 383 -17.38 9.23 -0.87
N HIS A 384 -17.76 8.09 -1.47
CA HIS A 384 -17.09 6.82 -1.22
C HIS A 384 -15.81 6.62 -2.05
N GLU A 385 -15.47 7.54 -2.96
CA GLU A 385 -14.24 7.49 -3.75
C GLU A 385 -13.72 8.93 -3.98
N PRO A 386 -12.91 9.48 -3.06
CA PRO A 386 -12.44 10.87 -3.11
C PRO A 386 -11.64 11.22 -4.37
N CYS A 387 -11.11 10.21 -5.06
CA CYS A 387 -10.39 10.36 -6.33
C CYS A 387 -11.31 10.41 -7.55
N CYS A 388 -12.64 10.38 -7.36
CA CYS A 388 -13.63 10.36 -8.42
C CYS A 388 -14.61 11.54 -8.30
N PHE A 389 -14.94 12.13 -9.44
CA PHE A 389 -15.79 13.31 -9.59
C PHE A 389 -16.76 13.10 -10.76
N LYS A 390 -17.94 13.71 -10.67
CA LYS A 390 -18.95 13.64 -11.75
C LYS A 390 -19.58 15.00 -12.04
N LYS A 391 -19.95 15.23 -13.29
CA LYS A 391 -20.77 16.36 -13.74
C LYS A 391 -21.44 16.03 -15.08
N GLU A 392 -22.75 16.22 -15.20
CA GLU A 392 -23.49 16.13 -16.47
C GLU A 392 -23.22 14.87 -17.33
N GLY A 393 -22.94 13.73 -16.69
CA GLY A 393 -22.62 12.47 -17.37
C GLY A 393 -21.15 12.30 -17.81
N VAL A 394 -20.27 13.19 -17.39
CA VAL A 394 -18.80 13.05 -17.43
C VAL A 394 -18.32 12.60 -16.06
N LEU A 395 -17.54 11.53 -16.04
CA LEU A 395 -16.82 11.02 -14.88
C LEU A 395 -15.35 11.42 -15.02
N PHE A 396 -14.75 11.89 -13.93
CA PHE A 396 -13.35 12.22 -13.83
C PHE A 396 -12.77 11.44 -12.67
N PHE A 397 -11.71 10.67 -12.90
CA PHE A 397 -11.01 9.99 -11.82
C PHE A 397 -9.51 9.99 -12.06
N PHE A 398 -8.73 9.96 -10.99
CA PHE A 398 -7.28 10.10 -11.10
C PHE A 398 -6.54 9.21 -10.10
N TYR A 399 -5.30 8.89 -10.43
CA TYR A 399 -4.32 8.33 -9.52
C TYR A 399 -3.07 9.18 -9.59
N VAL A 400 -2.88 10.05 -8.60
CA VAL A 400 -1.75 10.99 -8.54
C VAL A 400 -1.68 11.88 -9.80
N ASP A 401 -0.75 11.64 -10.72
CA ASP A 401 -0.51 12.39 -11.95
C ASP A 401 -1.31 11.87 -13.16
N ASP A 402 -1.76 10.61 -13.12
CA ASP A 402 -2.59 10.00 -14.15
C ASP A 402 -4.07 10.36 -13.95
N VAL A 403 -4.68 10.97 -14.97
CA VAL A 403 -6.07 11.41 -14.98
C VAL A 403 -6.83 10.69 -16.08
N ILE A 404 -8.05 10.24 -15.79
CA ILE A 404 -8.95 9.65 -16.79
C ILE A 404 -10.28 10.40 -16.79
N ILE A 405 -10.71 10.79 -17.98
CA ILE A 405 -12.04 11.35 -18.24
C ILE A 405 -12.85 10.28 -18.97
N ALA A 406 -13.94 9.85 -18.34
CA ALA A 406 -14.87 8.87 -18.88
C ALA A 406 -16.24 9.49 -19.18
N TYR A 407 -16.78 9.29 -20.37
CA TYR A 407 -18.01 9.95 -20.81
C TYR A 407 -18.73 9.17 -21.90
N ARG A 408 -20.04 9.37 -22.06
CA ARG A 408 -20.76 8.84 -23.24
C ARG A 408 -20.40 9.65 -24.46
N LYS A 409 -20.32 9.04 -25.64
CA LYS A 409 -20.01 9.75 -26.91
C LYS A 409 -20.86 10.99 -27.16
N ALA A 410 -22.14 10.98 -26.77
CA ALA A 410 -23.05 12.14 -26.86
C ALA A 410 -22.71 13.32 -25.93
N ARG A 411 -21.79 13.14 -24.97
CA ARG A 411 -21.32 14.16 -24.02
C ARG A 411 -19.89 14.60 -24.30
N LYS A 412 -19.36 14.33 -25.49
CA LYS A 412 -18.00 14.70 -25.88
C LYS A 412 -17.70 16.18 -25.65
N ASP A 413 -18.61 17.07 -26.05
CA ASP A 413 -18.42 18.52 -25.90
C ASP A 413 -18.18 18.93 -24.44
N LYS A 414 -18.82 18.24 -23.48
CA LYS A 414 -18.63 18.50 -22.04
C LYS A 414 -17.30 17.97 -21.52
N ALA A 415 -16.82 16.85 -22.07
CA ALA A 415 -15.50 16.32 -21.75
C ALA A 415 -14.39 17.22 -22.33
N ASP A 416 -14.54 17.67 -23.57
CA ASP A 416 -13.60 18.59 -24.23
C ASP A 416 -13.55 19.95 -23.50
N GLU A 417 -14.70 20.42 -22.99
CA GLU A 417 -14.77 21.60 -22.14
C GLU A 417 -13.95 21.44 -20.86
N LEU A 418 -14.11 20.33 -20.14
CA LEU A 418 -13.32 20.04 -18.95
C LEU A 418 -11.83 20.00 -19.28
N THR A 419 -11.44 19.33 -20.36
CA THR A 419 -10.03 19.24 -20.79
C THR A 419 -9.47 20.63 -21.08
N ARG A 420 -10.23 21.52 -21.73
CA ARG A 420 -9.81 22.89 -22.02
C ARG A 420 -9.66 23.73 -20.76
N GLN A 421 -10.60 23.62 -19.83
CA GLN A 421 -10.57 24.32 -18.54
C GLN A 421 -9.38 23.84 -17.69
N LEU A 422 -9.15 22.52 -17.61
CA LEU A 422 -7.98 21.97 -16.93
C LEU A 422 -6.67 22.37 -17.61
N GLY A 423 -6.63 22.35 -18.95
CA GLY A 423 -5.48 22.77 -19.75
C GLY A 423 -5.10 24.24 -19.58
N SER A 424 -6.03 25.09 -19.13
CA SER A 424 -5.75 26.49 -18.80
C SER A 424 -5.02 26.67 -17.47
N LYS A 425 -5.20 25.73 -16.52
CA LYS A 425 -4.57 25.74 -15.19
C LYS A 425 -3.34 24.84 -15.11
N TYR A 426 -3.38 23.69 -15.78
CA TYR A 426 -2.36 22.65 -15.70
C TYR A 426 -1.86 22.26 -17.08
N LYS A 427 -0.56 21.98 -17.18
CA LYS A 427 0.02 21.43 -18.41
C LYS A 427 -0.32 19.95 -18.51
N LEU A 428 -1.29 19.63 -19.35
CA LEU A 428 -1.71 18.25 -19.65
C LEU A 428 -0.93 17.69 -20.84
N THR A 429 -0.60 16.40 -20.79
CA THR A 429 -0.10 15.63 -21.94
C THR A 429 -0.93 14.35 -22.11
N GLY A 430 -0.91 13.74 -23.29
CA GLY A 430 -1.78 12.61 -23.62
C GLY A 430 -3.02 13.05 -24.40
N GLY A 431 -4.19 12.51 -24.06
CA GLY A 431 -5.43 12.69 -24.81
C GLY A 431 -5.80 11.51 -25.71
N ASP A 432 -5.11 10.39 -25.55
CA ASP A 432 -5.40 9.15 -26.24
C ASP A 432 -6.34 8.25 -25.41
N PRO A 433 -7.03 7.28 -26.04
CA PRO A 433 -7.77 6.26 -25.32
C PRO A 433 -6.88 5.52 -24.31
N VAL A 434 -7.45 5.17 -23.15
CA VAL A 434 -6.72 4.44 -22.10
C VAL A 434 -6.20 3.11 -22.65
N GLN A 435 -4.88 2.96 -22.68
CA GLN A 435 -4.18 1.71 -23.04
C GLN A 435 -3.43 1.11 -21.84
N TRP A 436 -2.93 1.96 -20.94
CA TRP A 436 -2.14 1.54 -19.79
C TRP A 436 -2.49 2.40 -18.57
N PHE A 437 -2.88 1.76 -17.46
CA PHE A 437 -3.17 2.46 -16.21
C PHE A 437 -2.68 1.63 -15.04
N LEU A 438 -1.89 2.24 -14.13
CA LEU A 438 -1.30 1.57 -12.96
C LEU A 438 -0.56 0.27 -13.31
N GLY A 439 0.17 0.26 -14.42
CA GLY A 439 0.90 -0.92 -14.89
C GLY A 439 0.02 -2.09 -15.35
N MET A 440 -1.28 -1.85 -15.58
CA MET A 440 -2.20 -2.76 -16.24
C MET A 440 -2.43 -2.30 -17.68
N GLU A 441 -2.36 -3.23 -18.62
CA GLU A 441 -2.77 -3.06 -20.01
C GLU A 441 -4.30 -3.12 -20.09
N VAL A 442 -4.92 -2.16 -20.77
CA VAL A 442 -6.36 -2.07 -20.99
C VAL A 442 -6.65 -2.35 -22.44
N ILE A 443 -7.30 -3.49 -22.71
CA ILE A 443 -7.67 -3.90 -24.07
C ILE A 443 -9.17 -3.78 -24.20
N ARG A 444 -9.65 -3.21 -25.30
CA ARG A 444 -11.08 -2.94 -25.49
C ARG A 444 -11.58 -3.48 -26.83
N ASP A 445 -12.73 -4.15 -26.77
CA ASP A 445 -13.51 -4.62 -27.93
C ASP A 445 -14.89 -3.95 -27.86
N ARG A 446 -15.10 -2.94 -28.71
CA ARG A 446 -16.34 -2.16 -28.73
C ARG A 446 -17.53 -2.93 -29.28
N PRO A 447 -17.43 -3.67 -30.42
CA PRO A 447 -18.53 -4.51 -30.90
C PRO A 447 -19.05 -5.48 -29.84
N ALA A 448 -18.14 -6.12 -29.09
CA ALA A 448 -18.51 -7.04 -28.02
C ALA A 448 -18.84 -6.34 -26.68
N ARG A 449 -18.60 -5.03 -26.56
CA ARG A 449 -18.67 -4.25 -25.31
C ARG A 449 -17.90 -4.89 -24.16
N LYS A 450 -16.67 -5.30 -24.45
CA LYS A 450 -15.78 -5.96 -23.50
C LYS A 450 -14.50 -5.16 -23.29
N ILE A 451 -14.01 -5.18 -22.05
CA ILE A 451 -12.70 -4.63 -21.68
C ILE A 451 -11.94 -5.71 -20.90
N TRP A 452 -10.64 -5.85 -21.14
CA TRP A 452 -9.76 -6.75 -20.40
C TRP A 452 -8.66 -5.95 -19.71
N LEU A 453 -8.37 -6.32 -18.46
CA LEU A 453 -7.21 -5.82 -17.71
C LEU A 453 -6.15 -6.90 -17.62
N SER A 454 -4.94 -6.60 -18.11
CA SER A 454 -3.82 -7.55 -18.18
C SER A 454 -2.56 -7.00 -17.52
N GLN A 455 -1.76 -7.90 -16.93
CA GLN A 455 -0.45 -7.58 -16.34
C GLN A 455 0.70 -8.37 -16.97
N THR A 456 0.57 -8.82 -18.22
CA THR A 456 1.59 -9.64 -18.92
C THR A 456 3.00 -9.05 -18.81
N ALA A 457 3.18 -7.75 -19.07
CA ALA A 457 4.49 -7.10 -19.00
C ALA A 457 5.11 -7.11 -17.59
N TYR A 458 4.27 -7.02 -16.55
CA TYR A 458 4.73 -7.11 -15.17
C TYR A 458 5.05 -8.57 -14.78
N ILE A 459 4.25 -9.53 -15.25
CA ILE A 459 4.52 -10.96 -15.08
C ILE A 459 5.88 -11.34 -15.70
N ASP A 460 6.15 -10.92 -16.94
CA ASP A 460 7.43 -11.17 -17.61
C ASP A 460 8.61 -10.55 -16.83
N LYS A 461 8.40 -9.38 -16.20
CA LYS A 461 9.42 -8.74 -15.34
C LYS A 461 9.74 -9.57 -14.10
N ILE A 462 8.73 -10.13 -13.43
CA ILE A 462 8.91 -10.87 -12.17
C ILE A 462 9.28 -12.34 -12.37
N ALA A 463 9.14 -12.88 -13.58
CA ALA A 463 9.55 -14.24 -13.92
C ALA A 463 11.01 -14.53 -13.56
N ASN A 464 11.89 -13.51 -13.65
CA ASN A 464 13.30 -13.61 -13.29
C ASN A 464 13.58 -13.68 -11.77
N LEU A 465 12.57 -13.50 -10.92
CA LEU A 465 12.73 -13.63 -9.46
C LEU A 465 12.71 -15.08 -8.99
N ALA A 466 12.09 -15.96 -9.77
CA ALA A 466 12.01 -17.38 -9.48
C ALA A 466 13.21 -18.13 -10.08
N ASN A 467 13.52 -19.29 -9.49
CA ASN A 467 14.39 -20.27 -10.12
C ASN A 467 13.78 -20.77 -11.45
N LYS A 468 14.45 -21.62 -12.23
CA LYS A 468 13.84 -22.22 -13.44
C LYS A 468 12.86 -23.33 -13.06
N GLY A 469 11.70 -23.36 -13.72
CA GLY A 469 10.65 -24.34 -13.44
C GLY A 469 9.35 -24.01 -14.18
N THR A 470 8.35 -24.89 -14.03
CA THR A 470 7.02 -24.74 -14.63
C THR A 470 5.96 -25.20 -13.62
N SER A 471 4.76 -24.61 -13.70
CA SER A 471 3.62 -25.04 -12.90
C SER A 471 2.31 -24.69 -13.60
N THR A 472 1.32 -25.58 -13.49
CA THR A 472 -0.04 -25.41 -14.04
C THR A 472 -1.05 -24.96 -12.99
N VAL A 473 -0.68 -25.01 -11.70
CA VAL A 473 -1.48 -24.52 -10.58
C VAL A 473 -0.61 -23.69 -9.61
N PRO A 474 -1.15 -22.64 -8.98
CA PRO A 474 -0.34 -21.73 -8.17
C PRO A 474 0.13 -22.33 -6.85
N MET A 475 -0.59 -23.30 -6.29
CA MET A 475 -0.27 -23.89 -4.98
C MET A 475 -0.63 -25.37 -4.95
N THR A 476 0.10 -26.16 -4.17
CA THR A 476 -0.20 -27.58 -3.90
C THR A 476 -1.18 -27.70 -2.73
N GLN A 477 -1.74 -28.90 -2.53
CA GLN A 477 -2.58 -29.19 -1.36
C GLN A 477 -1.76 -29.46 -0.08
N THR A 478 -0.44 -29.60 -0.22
CA THR A 478 0.48 -29.73 0.91
C THR A 478 0.46 -28.44 1.71
N GLU A 479 0.19 -28.55 3.01
CA GLU A 479 0.13 -27.41 3.90
C GLU A 479 1.54 -26.86 4.18
N LEU A 480 1.71 -25.55 4.04
CA LEU A 480 2.93 -24.84 4.40
C LEU A 480 3.01 -24.68 5.92
N ARG A 481 4.14 -25.09 6.51
CA ARG A 481 4.35 -25.06 7.96
C ARG A 481 5.40 -24.01 8.34
N PRO A 482 5.31 -23.42 9.55
CA PRO A 482 6.33 -22.51 10.04
C PRO A 482 7.71 -23.18 10.01
N GLN A 483 8.72 -22.44 9.53
CA GLN A 483 10.11 -22.85 9.56
C GLN A 483 10.56 -23.04 11.02
N THR A 484 11.23 -24.15 11.34
CA THR A 484 11.76 -24.42 12.68
C THR A 484 13.04 -23.62 13.00
N GLY A 485 13.85 -23.32 11.99
CA GLY A 485 15.04 -22.46 12.09
C GLY A 485 14.75 -20.97 11.88
N LEU A 486 15.80 -20.14 11.99
CA LEU A 486 15.75 -18.71 11.66
C LEU A 486 16.23 -18.47 10.24
N ALA A 487 15.42 -17.74 9.46
CA ALA A 487 15.78 -17.28 8.13
C ALA A 487 16.85 -16.17 8.19
N THR A 488 17.78 -16.18 7.26
CA THR A 488 18.74 -15.10 7.08
C THR A 488 18.06 -13.83 6.55
N PRO A 489 18.60 -12.62 6.79
CA PRO A 489 18.06 -11.38 6.23
C PRO A 489 17.93 -11.41 4.71
N ALA A 490 18.87 -12.05 4.01
CA ALA A 490 18.84 -12.20 2.55
C ALA A 490 17.68 -13.10 2.08
N GLU A 491 17.40 -14.20 2.78
CA GLU A 491 16.25 -15.07 2.49
C GLU A 491 14.92 -14.37 2.75
N ILE A 492 14.83 -13.61 3.85
CA ILE A 492 13.67 -12.78 4.19
C ILE A 492 13.41 -11.77 3.08
N GLN A 493 14.41 -10.97 2.70
CA GLN A 493 14.28 -9.98 1.64
C GLN A 493 13.92 -10.62 0.29
N ARG A 494 14.55 -11.74 -0.07
CA ARG A 494 14.23 -12.48 -1.30
C ARG A 494 12.77 -12.95 -1.30
N TYR A 495 12.29 -13.49 -0.17
CA TYR A 495 10.91 -13.96 -0.03
C TYR A 495 9.91 -12.80 -0.11
N GLN A 496 10.13 -11.74 0.68
CA GLN A 496 9.28 -10.55 0.71
C GLN A 496 9.17 -9.90 -0.67
N ARG A 497 10.28 -9.83 -1.42
CA ARG A 497 10.28 -9.34 -2.80
C ARG A 497 9.42 -10.18 -3.74
N LYS A 498 9.48 -11.51 -3.64
CA LYS A 498 8.63 -12.42 -4.43
C LYS A 498 7.17 -12.27 -4.05
N VAL A 499 6.84 -12.36 -2.75
CA VAL A 499 5.47 -12.31 -2.25
C VAL A 499 4.82 -10.95 -2.50
N GLY A 500 5.54 -9.85 -2.32
CA GLY A 500 5.05 -8.51 -2.67
C GLY A 500 4.73 -8.36 -4.16
N SER A 501 5.58 -8.94 -5.03
CA SER A 501 5.33 -8.96 -6.49
C SER A 501 4.10 -9.80 -6.85
N ILE A 502 3.93 -10.95 -6.19
CA ILE A 502 2.76 -11.83 -6.34
C ILE A 502 1.48 -11.13 -5.88
N LEU A 503 1.51 -10.47 -4.70
CA LEU A 503 0.38 -9.74 -4.13
C LEU A 503 -0.11 -8.64 -5.06
N TYR A 504 0.81 -7.90 -5.70
CA TYR A 504 0.43 -6.86 -6.66
C TYR A 504 -0.42 -7.41 -7.81
N ILE A 505 -0.08 -8.60 -8.33
CA ILE A 505 -0.84 -9.24 -9.41
C ILE A 505 -2.17 -9.81 -8.88
N ALA A 506 -2.12 -10.45 -7.70
CA ALA A 506 -3.28 -11.06 -7.04
C ALA A 506 -4.40 -10.07 -6.72
N VAL A 507 -4.02 -8.86 -6.30
CA VAL A 507 -4.95 -7.81 -5.89
C VAL A 507 -5.56 -7.09 -7.09
N ASN A 508 -4.85 -6.98 -8.22
CA ASN A 508 -5.27 -6.15 -9.35
C ASN A 508 -5.98 -6.91 -10.47
N THR A 509 -5.38 -7.98 -11.01
CA THR A 509 -5.90 -8.64 -12.24
C THR A 509 -6.03 -10.16 -12.16
N ARG A 510 -5.41 -10.83 -11.17
CA ARG A 510 -5.36 -12.29 -11.09
C ARG A 510 -5.98 -12.81 -9.78
N PRO A 511 -7.31 -12.79 -9.66
CA PRO A 511 -8.01 -13.35 -8.50
C PRO A 511 -7.70 -14.83 -8.27
N ASP A 512 -7.35 -15.57 -9.32
CA ASP A 512 -7.03 -16.99 -9.23
C ASP A 512 -5.83 -17.28 -8.32
N ILE A 513 -4.88 -16.37 -8.18
CA ILE A 513 -3.74 -16.58 -7.26
C ILE A 513 -3.97 -16.02 -5.84
N ALA A 514 -5.14 -15.43 -5.55
CA ALA A 514 -5.36 -14.71 -4.30
C ALA A 514 -5.24 -15.59 -3.06
N PHE A 515 -5.73 -16.84 -3.11
CA PHE A 515 -5.54 -17.80 -2.02
C PHE A 515 -4.06 -18.11 -1.78
N ALA A 516 -3.31 -18.38 -2.86
CA ALA A 516 -1.89 -18.68 -2.78
C ALA A 516 -1.09 -17.49 -2.20
N ALA A 517 -1.40 -16.27 -2.64
CA ALA A 517 -0.78 -15.05 -2.13
C ALA A 517 -1.09 -14.84 -0.64
N SER A 518 -2.34 -15.03 -0.22
CA SER A 518 -2.78 -14.94 1.18
C SER A 518 -2.09 -15.95 2.09
N ARG A 519 -1.82 -17.16 1.58
CA ARG A 519 -1.10 -18.21 2.32
C ARG A 519 0.39 -17.88 2.45
N LEU A 520 1.05 -17.45 1.37
CA LEU A 520 2.47 -17.07 1.38
C LEU A 520 2.73 -15.86 2.29
N ALA A 521 1.84 -14.88 2.31
CA ALA A 521 1.98 -13.67 3.13
C ALA A 521 2.10 -13.96 4.65
N ARG A 522 1.70 -15.15 5.11
CA ARG A 522 1.79 -15.54 6.54
C ARG A 522 3.23 -15.79 7.00
N PHE A 523 4.15 -16.02 6.07
CA PHE A 523 5.53 -16.42 6.37
C PHE A 523 6.56 -15.32 6.04
N LEU A 524 6.12 -14.06 5.94
CA LEU A 524 6.99 -12.92 5.58
C LEU A 524 8.11 -12.63 6.60
N VAL A 525 7.92 -13.04 7.85
CA VAL A 525 8.86 -12.77 8.95
C VAL A 525 9.95 -13.85 9.05
N ASN A 526 9.58 -15.12 8.87
CA ASN A 526 10.51 -16.24 8.98
C ASN A 526 10.26 -17.29 7.88
N PRO A 527 10.63 -17.01 6.62
CA PRO A 527 10.44 -17.93 5.51
C PRO A 527 11.46 -19.07 5.53
N GLY A 528 11.11 -20.16 4.85
CA GLY A 528 11.90 -21.38 4.73
C GLY A 528 12.08 -21.75 3.27
N GLN A 529 12.86 -22.80 2.98
CA GLN A 529 13.05 -23.24 1.59
C GLN A 529 11.74 -23.67 0.94
N GLU A 530 10.89 -24.41 1.66
CA GLU A 530 9.55 -24.79 1.17
C GLU A 530 8.69 -23.56 0.82
N HIS A 531 8.80 -22.48 1.62
CA HIS A 531 8.12 -21.22 1.33
C HIS A 531 8.65 -20.56 0.05
N GLN A 532 9.98 -20.55 -0.14
CA GLN A 532 10.61 -20.02 -1.35
C GLN A 532 10.16 -20.79 -2.60
N ASP A 533 10.11 -22.12 -2.52
CA ASP A 533 9.70 -22.98 -3.62
C ASP A 533 8.21 -22.82 -3.94
N ALA A 534 7.37 -22.64 -2.91
CA ALA A 534 5.96 -22.32 -3.08
C ALA A 534 5.75 -20.94 -3.75
N ALA A 535 6.57 -19.94 -3.43
CA ALA A 535 6.53 -18.64 -4.11
C ALA A 535 6.99 -18.76 -5.58
N ASP A 536 8.05 -19.54 -5.84
CA ASP A 536 8.54 -19.81 -7.19
C ASP A 536 7.46 -20.52 -8.02
N ARG A 537 6.74 -21.48 -7.44
CA ARG A 537 5.60 -22.15 -8.07
C ARG A 537 4.53 -21.17 -8.55
N VAL A 538 4.17 -20.17 -7.75
CA VAL A 538 3.20 -19.16 -8.15
C VAL A 538 3.72 -18.33 -9.33
N ILE A 539 5.00 -17.95 -9.31
CA ILE A 539 5.63 -17.19 -10.41
C ILE A 539 5.69 -18.05 -11.69
N HIS A 540 5.97 -19.34 -11.57
CA HIS A 540 5.93 -20.29 -12.69
C HIS A 540 4.55 -20.40 -13.30
N TYR A 541 3.53 -20.54 -12.46
CA TYR A 541 2.14 -20.56 -12.88
C TYR A 541 1.74 -19.27 -13.61
N LEU A 542 2.11 -18.12 -13.06
CA LEU A 542 1.87 -16.82 -13.69
C LEU A 542 2.57 -16.70 -15.03
N SER A 543 3.82 -17.14 -15.12
CA SER A 543 4.60 -17.12 -16.36
C SER A 543 3.96 -18.00 -17.45
N HIS A 544 3.49 -19.20 -17.07
CA HIS A 544 2.80 -20.11 -17.97
C HIS A 544 1.42 -19.57 -18.41
N THR A 545 0.77 -18.77 -17.56
CA THR A 545 -0.58 -18.21 -17.81
C THR A 545 -0.57 -16.69 -17.98
N ARG A 546 0.54 -16.13 -18.47
CA ARG A 546 0.80 -14.68 -18.50
C ARG A 546 -0.18 -13.86 -19.35
N HIS A 547 -0.85 -14.52 -20.30
CA HIS A 547 -1.84 -13.93 -21.19
C HIS A 547 -3.28 -14.02 -20.64
N ARG A 548 -3.48 -14.55 -19.42
CA ARG A 548 -4.79 -14.50 -18.77
C ARG A 548 -5.08 -13.09 -18.28
N ALA A 549 -6.23 -12.56 -18.66
CA ALA A 549 -6.69 -11.23 -18.30
C ALA A 549 -8.10 -11.25 -17.73
N LEU A 550 -8.39 -10.25 -16.88
CA LEU A 550 -9.68 -10.10 -16.24
C LEU A 550 -10.65 -9.41 -17.19
N ARG A 551 -11.74 -10.09 -17.54
CA ARG A 551 -12.75 -9.58 -18.47
C ARG A 551 -13.84 -8.80 -17.76
N PHE A 552 -14.27 -7.71 -18.37
CA PHE A 552 -15.40 -6.88 -17.99
C PHE A 552 -16.40 -6.74 -19.15
N GLY A 553 -17.67 -6.51 -18.80
CA GLY A 553 -18.76 -6.30 -19.75
C GLY A 553 -19.66 -7.53 -19.89
N GLY A 554 -20.97 -7.31 -19.86
CA GLY A 554 -21.98 -8.36 -19.89
C GLY A 554 -23.35 -7.83 -19.45
N PRO A 555 -24.41 -8.62 -19.61
CA PRO A 555 -25.75 -8.24 -19.17
C PRO A 555 -25.98 -8.43 -17.66
N GLY A 556 -25.13 -9.16 -16.94
CA GLY A 556 -25.35 -9.48 -15.52
C GLY A 556 -25.43 -8.27 -14.59
N GLY A 557 -26.19 -8.35 -13.51
CA GLY A 557 -26.26 -7.32 -12.46
C GLY A 557 -25.09 -7.38 -11.47
N LEU A 558 -25.33 -6.87 -10.25
CA LEU A 558 -24.44 -7.04 -9.11
C LEU A 558 -24.69 -8.41 -8.46
N THR A 559 -23.70 -9.29 -8.48
CA THR A 559 -23.77 -10.62 -7.85
C THR A 559 -22.58 -10.85 -6.93
N VAL A 560 -22.83 -11.42 -5.76
CA VAL A 560 -21.82 -11.67 -4.74
C VAL A 560 -21.81 -13.16 -4.42
N ALA A 561 -20.65 -13.71 -4.10
CA ALA A 561 -20.51 -15.07 -3.58
C ALA A 561 -19.66 -15.07 -2.33
N SER A 562 -20.01 -15.90 -1.35
CA SER A 562 -19.28 -16.09 -0.10
C SER A 562 -19.04 -17.56 0.16
N ASP A 563 -17.90 -17.90 0.77
CA ASP A 563 -17.54 -19.25 1.18
C ASP A 563 -16.59 -19.21 2.39
N ALA A 564 -16.64 -20.22 3.25
CA ALA A 564 -15.69 -20.41 4.34
C ALA A 564 -15.22 -21.87 4.46
N SER A 565 -13.91 -22.07 4.66
CA SER A 565 -13.35 -23.37 5.01
C SER A 565 -13.13 -23.46 6.51
N PHE A 566 -13.97 -24.24 7.20
CA PHE A 566 -13.99 -24.34 8.65
C PHE A 566 -12.72 -24.98 9.21
N ALA A 567 -12.04 -24.26 10.12
CA ALA A 567 -10.88 -24.71 10.89
C ALA A 567 -9.79 -25.39 10.04
N ASP A 568 -9.58 -24.90 8.81
CA ASP A 568 -8.68 -25.49 7.82
C ASP A 568 -7.20 -25.22 8.12
N ASN A 569 -6.89 -24.19 8.91
CA ASN A 569 -5.53 -23.94 9.35
C ASN A 569 -5.17 -24.88 10.52
N THR A 570 -4.24 -25.79 10.31
CA THR A 570 -3.88 -26.75 11.36
C THR A 570 -3.15 -26.13 12.54
N LEU A 571 -2.53 -24.95 12.35
CA LEU A 571 -1.71 -24.29 13.37
C LEU A 571 -2.54 -23.58 14.45
N ASP A 572 -3.58 -22.85 14.04
CA ASP A 572 -4.40 -22.02 14.94
C ASP A 572 -5.90 -22.34 14.89
N ARG A 573 -6.29 -23.33 14.08
CA ARG A 573 -7.69 -23.76 13.87
C ARG A 573 -8.63 -22.64 13.42
N LYS A 574 -8.09 -21.52 12.90
CA LYS A 574 -8.90 -20.47 12.29
C LYS A 574 -9.32 -20.88 10.87
N SER A 575 -10.53 -20.49 10.52
CA SER A 575 -11.13 -20.79 9.22
C SER A 575 -10.63 -19.83 8.14
N SER A 576 -10.60 -20.28 6.90
CA SER A 576 -10.44 -19.44 5.72
C SER A 576 -11.79 -18.91 5.30
N GLN A 577 -11.80 -17.68 4.79
CA GLN A 577 -12.99 -17.09 4.20
C GLN A 577 -12.64 -16.39 2.90
N ALA A 578 -13.60 -16.41 1.99
CA ALA A 578 -13.49 -15.69 0.75
C ALA A 578 -14.83 -15.10 0.34
N TYR A 579 -14.73 -14.02 -0.44
CA TYR A 579 -15.86 -13.50 -1.17
C TYR A 579 -15.43 -13.05 -2.56
N THR A 580 -16.41 -12.97 -3.46
CA THR A 580 -16.26 -12.32 -4.75
C THR A 580 -17.45 -11.40 -5.02
N ILE A 581 -17.19 -10.31 -5.73
CA ILE A 581 -18.19 -9.32 -6.15
C ILE A 581 -18.02 -9.15 -7.65
N ARG A 582 -19.10 -9.38 -8.39
CA ARG A 582 -19.17 -9.28 -9.84
C ARG A 582 -20.21 -8.24 -10.25
N LEU A 583 -19.85 -7.42 -11.23
CA LEU A 583 -20.70 -6.38 -11.80
C LEU A 583 -20.60 -6.47 -13.33
N PHE A 584 -21.74 -6.57 -14.02
CA PHE A 584 -21.76 -6.71 -15.49
C PHE A 584 -20.86 -7.86 -15.97
N ASP A 585 -20.98 -9.01 -15.30
CA ASP A 585 -20.19 -10.23 -15.51
C ASP A 585 -18.66 -10.09 -15.36
N GLY A 586 -18.17 -8.94 -14.89
CA GLY A 586 -16.76 -8.70 -14.57
C GLY A 586 -16.50 -8.70 -13.07
N LEU A 587 -15.44 -9.38 -12.62
CA LEU A 587 -15.06 -9.43 -11.20
C LEU A 587 -14.47 -8.08 -10.78
N ILE A 588 -15.15 -7.36 -9.89
CA ILE A 588 -14.72 -6.03 -9.42
C ILE A 588 -14.08 -6.07 -8.03
N GLY A 589 -14.40 -7.08 -7.22
CA GLY A 589 -13.84 -7.25 -5.89
C GLY A 589 -13.73 -8.72 -5.52
N TRP A 590 -12.70 -9.08 -4.76
CA TRP A 590 -12.51 -10.40 -4.19
C TRP A 590 -11.61 -10.31 -2.97
N ARG A 591 -11.72 -11.30 -2.09
CA ARG A 591 -10.81 -11.46 -0.95
C ARG A 591 -10.62 -12.93 -0.66
N ALA A 592 -9.40 -13.32 -0.32
CA ALA A 592 -9.06 -14.63 0.23
C ALA A 592 -8.26 -14.37 1.51
N SER A 593 -8.83 -14.70 2.67
CA SER A 593 -8.23 -14.35 3.96
C SER A 593 -8.48 -15.41 5.02
N LYS A 594 -7.68 -15.36 6.08
CA LYS A 594 -7.95 -16.12 7.31
C LYS A 594 -8.91 -15.31 8.18
N GLN A 595 -9.86 -15.95 8.84
CA GLN A 595 -10.69 -15.30 9.83
C GLN A 595 -9.85 -14.83 11.03
N ASN A 596 -10.26 -13.73 11.65
CA ASN A 596 -9.56 -13.16 12.79
C ASN A 596 -9.82 -13.97 14.07
N THR A 597 -11.00 -14.56 14.20
CA THR A 597 -11.42 -15.38 15.34
C THR A 597 -11.43 -16.87 14.99
N VAL A 598 -11.32 -17.72 16.01
CA VAL A 598 -11.56 -19.16 15.88
C VAL A 598 -13.06 -19.39 16.00
N THR A 599 -13.64 -20.04 15.01
CA THR A 599 -15.06 -20.38 14.98
C THR A 599 -15.29 -21.77 15.54
N THR A 600 -16.44 -22.01 16.16
CA THR A 600 -16.79 -23.28 16.81
C THR A 600 -17.61 -24.22 15.93
N SER A 601 -18.17 -23.72 14.82
CA SER A 601 -18.94 -24.51 13.86
C SER A 601 -18.76 -24.00 12.42
N THR A 602 -19.04 -24.85 11.42
CA THR A 602 -19.05 -24.46 10.01
C THR A 602 -20.05 -23.34 9.74
N THR A 603 -21.23 -23.41 10.37
CA THR A 603 -22.29 -22.40 10.23
C THR A 603 -21.85 -21.03 10.73
N GLU A 604 -21.07 -20.98 11.82
CA GLU A 604 -20.47 -19.75 12.32
C GLU A 604 -19.41 -19.18 11.36
N ALA A 605 -18.53 -20.02 10.82
CA ALA A 605 -17.53 -19.59 9.83
C ALA A 605 -18.18 -19.01 8.57
N GLU A 606 -19.20 -19.68 8.05
CA GLU A 606 -19.99 -19.22 6.90
C GLU A 606 -20.72 -17.91 7.19
N LEU A 607 -21.30 -17.77 8.39
CA LEU A 607 -22.00 -16.55 8.78
C LEU A 607 -21.06 -15.33 8.82
N LEU A 608 -19.83 -15.50 9.34
CA LEU A 608 -18.82 -14.44 9.36
C LEU A 608 -18.39 -14.04 7.95
N ALA A 609 -18.14 -15.02 7.07
CA ALA A 609 -17.79 -14.78 5.68
C ALA A 609 -18.92 -14.03 4.94
N LEU A 610 -20.16 -14.48 5.15
CA LEU A 610 -21.35 -13.89 4.55
C LEU A 610 -21.59 -12.46 5.04
N ALA A 611 -21.41 -12.20 6.34
CA ALA A 611 -21.51 -10.85 6.89
C ALA A 611 -20.45 -9.91 6.30
N GLN A 612 -19.22 -10.38 6.09
CA GLN A 612 -18.19 -9.58 5.42
C GLN A 612 -18.57 -9.30 3.96
N ALA A 613 -19.00 -10.32 3.21
CA ALA A 613 -19.45 -10.17 1.82
C ALA A 613 -20.62 -9.17 1.69
N ALA A 614 -21.57 -9.19 2.64
CA ALA A 614 -22.68 -8.26 2.69
C ALA A 614 -22.23 -6.81 2.93
N LYS A 615 -21.32 -6.56 3.88
CA LYS A 615 -20.78 -5.20 4.13
C LYS A 615 -20.10 -4.62 2.89
N GLU A 616 -19.27 -5.43 2.24
CA GLU A 616 -18.47 -5.05 1.08
C GLU A 616 -19.35 -4.77 -0.15
N SER A 617 -20.42 -5.55 -0.31
CA SER A 617 -21.38 -5.35 -1.39
C SER A 617 -22.32 -4.17 -1.16
N LEU A 618 -22.69 -3.87 0.10
CA LEU A 618 -23.41 -2.65 0.44
C LEU A 618 -22.58 -1.39 0.12
N TYR A 619 -21.27 -1.42 0.39
CA TYR A 619 -20.36 -0.34 -0.03
C TYR A 619 -20.39 -0.15 -1.55
N VAL A 620 -20.27 -1.25 -2.33
CA VAL A 620 -20.34 -1.19 -3.80
C VAL A 620 -21.71 -0.66 -4.26
N SER A 621 -22.81 -1.07 -3.65
CA SER A 621 -24.15 -0.58 -3.97
C SER A 621 -24.28 0.93 -3.76
N ARG A 622 -23.72 1.47 -2.66
CA ARG A 622 -23.66 2.92 -2.42
C ARG A 622 -22.84 3.64 -3.49
N LEU A 623 -21.64 3.13 -3.81
CA LEU A 623 -20.80 3.69 -4.86
C LEU A 623 -21.52 3.72 -6.21
N LEU A 624 -22.26 2.67 -6.58
CA LEU A 624 -23.04 2.64 -7.83
C LEU A 624 -24.17 3.68 -7.85
N LYS A 625 -24.87 3.87 -6.72
CA LYS A 625 -25.88 4.93 -6.57
C LYS A 625 -25.24 6.31 -6.72
N GLU A 626 -24.09 6.53 -6.10
CA GLU A 626 -23.33 7.78 -6.21
C GLU A 626 -22.79 8.02 -7.62
N LEU A 627 -22.47 6.97 -8.38
CA LEU A 627 -22.10 7.07 -9.80
C LEU A 627 -23.31 7.21 -10.73
N THR A 628 -24.53 7.29 -10.18
CA THR A 628 -25.80 7.36 -10.92
C THR A 628 -25.97 6.17 -11.89
N VAL A 629 -25.49 4.98 -11.50
CA VAL A 629 -25.68 3.76 -12.27
C VAL A 629 -26.98 3.09 -11.83
N GLN A 630 -27.92 2.98 -12.74
CA GLN A 630 -29.18 2.28 -12.50
C GLN A 630 -28.97 0.77 -12.66
N MET A 631 -29.32 0.02 -11.61
CA MET A 631 -29.44 -1.43 -11.63
C MET A 631 -30.92 -1.79 -11.83
N ASP A 632 -31.18 -2.87 -12.56
CA ASP A 632 -32.55 -3.38 -12.76
C ASP A 632 -33.15 -3.89 -11.45
N ASP A 633 -32.33 -4.49 -10.59
CA ASP A 633 -32.68 -4.92 -9.24
C ASP A 633 -31.74 -4.24 -8.23
N PRO A 634 -32.25 -3.43 -7.27
CA PRO A 634 -31.44 -2.82 -6.23
C PRO A 634 -31.00 -3.81 -5.14
N THR A 635 -31.59 -5.02 -5.12
CA THR A 635 -31.31 -6.05 -4.12
C THR A 635 -29.97 -6.71 -4.38
N ILE A 636 -29.14 -6.79 -3.33
CA ILE A 636 -27.85 -7.47 -3.42
C ILE A 636 -28.07 -8.96 -3.26
N ARG A 637 -27.83 -9.73 -4.33
CA ARG A 637 -27.84 -11.18 -4.25
C ARG A 637 -26.48 -11.73 -3.83
N ILE A 638 -26.47 -12.47 -2.72
CA ILE A 638 -25.30 -13.20 -2.22
C ILE A 638 -25.55 -14.70 -2.30
N ASP A 639 -24.74 -15.38 -3.11
CA ASP A 639 -24.75 -16.83 -3.22
C ASP A 639 -23.94 -17.44 -2.05
N CYS A 640 -24.51 -18.45 -1.38
CA CYS A 640 -23.93 -19.19 -0.25
C CYS A 640 -24.28 -20.67 -0.40
N ASP A 641 -23.41 -21.58 0.04
CA ASP A 641 -23.60 -23.03 -0.11
C ASP A 641 -24.11 -23.73 1.16
N ASN A 642 -24.24 -23.00 2.28
CA ASN A 642 -24.68 -23.54 3.56
C ASN A 642 -26.15 -23.19 3.86
N THR A 643 -27.03 -24.16 3.70
CA THR A 643 -28.47 -24.02 3.98
C THR A 643 -28.78 -23.65 5.43
N GLN A 644 -27.96 -24.08 6.41
CA GLN A 644 -28.17 -23.70 7.81
C GLN A 644 -27.91 -22.21 8.02
N THR A 645 -26.85 -21.67 7.42
CA THR A 645 -26.55 -20.23 7.45
C THR A 645 -27.66 -19.42 6.77
N ILE A 646 -28.17 -19.91 5.64
CA ILE A 646 -29.30 -19.28 4.93
C ILE A 646 -30.54 -19.25 5.82
N ASN A 647 -30.92 -20.40 6.39
CA ASN A 647 -32.08 -20.48 7.27
C ASN A 647 -31.93 -19.59 8.51
N LEU A 648 -30.71 -19.46 9.04
CA LEU A 648 -30.45 -18.54 10.13
C LEU A 648 -30.77 -17.10 9.73
N VAL A 649 -30.42 -16.65 8.54
CA VAL A 649 -30.65 -15.23 8.17
C VAL A 649 -32.04 -14.94 7.58
N THR A 650 -32.76 -15.96 7.10
CA THR A 650 -34.08 -15.81 6.47
C THR A 650 -35.27 -16.13 7.36
N ALA A 651 -35.10 -16.87 8.47
CA ALA A 651 -36.22 -17.27 9.32
C ALA A 651 -36.96 -16.06 9.95
N GLU A 652 -38.30 -16.07 9.87
CA GLU A 652 -39.18 -15.02 10.42
C GLU A 652 -39.22 -14.99 11.95
N ILE A 653 -39.09 -16.16 12.59
CA ILE A 653 -39.06 -16.28 14.05
C ILE A 653 -37.64 -16.63 14.48
N ALA A 654 -37.08 -15.83 15.39
CA ALA A 654 -35.81 -16.13 16.04
C ALA A 654 -35.96 -17.29 17.03
N THR A 655 -36.24 -18.51 16.55
CA THR A 655 -36.05 -19.73 17.34
C THR A 655 -34.55 -20.03 17.45
N LEU A 656 -33.80 -19.09 18.04
CA LEU A 656 -32.43 -19.29 18.50
C LEU A 656 -32.46 -20.20 19.74
N LYS A 657 -32.78 -21.48 19.56
CA LYS A 657 -32.30 -22.54 20.46
C LYS A 657 -30.90 -22.95 20.01
N THR A 658 -29.94 -22.03 20.01
CA THR A 658 -28.56 -22.36 19.60
C THR A 658 -27.54 -21.79 20.56
N LYS A 659 -26.49 -22.59 20.82
CA LYS A 659 -25.31 -22.27 21.64
C LYS A 659 -24.41 -21.18 21.02
N LEU A 660 -24.94 -20.31 20.14
CA LEU A 660 -24.21 -19.37 19.28
C LEU A 660 -24.28 -17.91 19.76
N ARG A 661 -24.55 -17.68 21.05
CA ARG A 661 -24.69 -16.32 21.63
C ARG A 661 -23.51 -15.39 21.34
N HIS A 662 -22.31 -15.93 21.11
CA HIS A 662 -21.11 -15.15 20.82
C HIS A 662 -21.02 -14.60 19.39
N VAL A 663 -21.90 -15.05 18.47
CA VAL A 663 -21.94 -14.63 17.05
C VAL A 663 -23.17 -13.74 16.75
N ASP A 664 -23.94 -13.41 17.79
CA ASP A 664 -25.26 -12.78 17.67
C ASP A 664 -25.21 -11.46 16.89
N ILE A 665 -24.18 -10.63 17.04
CA ILE A 665 -24.08 -9.33 16.37
C ILE A 665 -24.07 -9.47 14.83
N HIS A 666 -23.25 -10.36 14.29
CA HIS A 666 -23.15 -10.58 12.85
C HIS A 666 -24.45 -11.17 12.28
N ASN A 667 -25.07 -12.07 13.05
CA ASN A 667 -26.36 -12.67 12.70
C ASN A 667 -27.48 -11.63 12.66
N HIS A 668 -27.65 -10.87 13.74
CA HIS A 668 -28.73 -9.87 13.88
C HIS A 668 -28.60 -8.76 12.84
N TRP A 669 -27.40 -8.24 12.61
CA TRP A 669 -27.19 -7.23 11.58
C TRP A 669 -27.53 -7.77 10.19
N LEU A 670 -27.03 -8.97 9.83
CA LEU A 670 -27.31 -9.52 8.50
C LEU A 670 -28.79 -9.86 8.31
N ARG A 671 -29.46 -10.37 9.35
CA ARG A 671 -30.92 -10.56 9.37
C ARG A 671 -31.66 -9.25 9.12
N GLN A 672 -31.27 -8.16 9.78
CA GLN A 672 -31.88 -6.85 9.58
C GLN A 672 -31.74 -6.39 8.12
N GLU A 673 -30.59 -6.60 7.48
CA GLU A 673 -30.37 -6.28 6.07
C GLU A 673 -31.22 -7.16 5.12
N VAL A 674 -31.40 -8.45 5.46
CA VAL A 674 -32.22 -9.39 4.70
C VAL A 674 -33.71 -9.10 4.83
N GLN A 675 -34.21 -8.91 6.05
CA GLN A 675 -35.60 -8.54 6.33
C GLN A 675 -35.94 -7.16 5.76
N GLY A 676 -34.98 -6.23 5.74
CA GLY A 676 -35.11 -4.94 5.09
C GLY A 676 -35.07 -4.99 3.56
N GLY A 677 -34.96 -6.18 2.95
CA GLY A 677 -34.97 -6.37 1.50
C GLY A 677 -33.74 -5.83 0.77
N ARG A 678 -32.67 -5.45 1.49
CA ARG A 678 -31.44 -4.91 0.88
C ARG A 678 -30.51 -6.02 0.40
N VAL A 679 -30.52 -7.15 1.10
CA VAL A 679 -29.70 -8.33 0.81
C VAL A 679 -30.61 -9.54 0.64
N GLN A 680 -30.37 -10.35 -0.39
CA GLN A 680 -30.99 -11.64 -0.57
C GLN A 680 -29.91 -12.71 -0.61
N VAL A 681 -30.02 -13.70 0.27
CA VAL A 681 -29.08 -14.83 0.31
C VAL A 681 -29.70 -16.01 -0.44
N LYS A 682 -28.98 -16.58 -1.41
CA LYS A 682 -29.46 -17.69 -2.23
C LYS A 682 -28.52 -18.89 -2.13
N TYR A 683 -29.13 -20.07 -2.04
CA TYR A 683 -28.39 -21.32 -2.10
C TYR A 683 -27.76 -21.54 -3.48
N THR A 684 -26.46 -21.85 -3.50
CA THR A 684 -25.72 -22.30 -4.67
C THR A 684 -24.91 -23.54 -4.29
N LYS A 685 -24.85 -24.55 -5.16
CA LYS A 685 -24.06 -25.77 -4.88
C LYS A 685 -22.58 -25.40 -4.75
N SER A 686 -21.85 -26.02 -3.82
CA SER A 686 -20.42 -25.73 -3.59
C SER A 686 -19.56 -25.88 -4.85
N THR A 687 -19.92 -26.80 -5.77
CA THR A 687 -19.21 -26.96 -7.06
C THR A 687 -19.40 -25.80 -8.04
N ASP A 688 -20.49 -25.06 -7.88
CA ASP A 688 -20.79 -23.84 -8.64
C ASP A 688 -20.32 -22.58 -7.90
N MET A 689 -19.79 -22.73 -6.68
CA MET A 689 -19.42 -21.59 -5.86
C MET A 689 -18.03 -21.05 -6.18
N ILE A 690 -17.98 -19.90 -6.84
CA ILE A 690 -16.73 -19.22 -7.21
C ILE A 690 -15.83 -18.92 -6.00
N ALA A 691 -16.41 -18.64 -4.83
CA ALA A 691 -15.66 -18.34 -3.61
C ALA A 691 -14.95 -19.59 -3.04
N ASP A 692 -15.42 -20.81 -3.35
CA ASP A 692 -14.80 -22.09 -2.93
C ASP A 692 -13.35 -22.21 -3.42
N GLY A 693 -13.07 -21.76 -4.64
CA GLY A 693 -11.72 -21.76 -5.20
C GLY A 693 -10.77 -20.75 -4.57
N LEU A 694 -11.28 -19.86 -3.71
CA LEU A 694 -10.52 -18.87 -2.96
C LEU A 694 -10.29 -19.25 -1.50
N THR A 695 -10.93 -20.32 -0.99
CA THR A 695 -10.74 -20.78 0.40
C THR A 695 -9.77 -21.94 0.53
N LYS A 696 -9.44 -22.64 -0.56
CA LYS A 696 -8.56 -23.82 -0.55
C LYS A 696 -7.77 -24.03 -1.84
N ALA A 697 -6.70 -24.83 -1.73
CA ALA A 697 -5.92 -25.27 -2.89
C ALA A 697 -6.69 -26.35 -3.68
N LEU A 698 -6.91 -26.09 -4.96
CA LEU A 698 -7.68 -26.98 -5.83
C LEU A 698 -6.76 -27.89 -6.68
N PRO A 699 -7.18 -29.13 -6.96
CA PRO A 699 -6.50 -29.99 -7.92
C PRO A 699 -6.75 -29.50 -9.37
N ALA A 700 -5.88 -29.91 -10.30
CA ALA A 700 -5.90 -29.42 -11.69
C ALA A 700 -7.26 -29.54 -12.39
N GLY A 701 -8.01 -30.63 -12.15
CA GLY A 701 -9.35 -30.82 -12.74
C GLY A 701 -10.37 -29.77 -12.29
N LYS A 702 -10.38 -29.40 -11.00
CA LYS A 702 -11.26 -28.34 -10.45
C LYS A 702 -10.74 -26.94 -10.79
N TRP A 703 -9.43 -26.80 -10.98
CA TRP A 703 -8.79 -25.52 -11.30
C TRP A 703 -9.33 -24.87 -12.57
N ASN A 704 -9.45 -25.64 -13.66
CA ASN A 704 -9.93 -25.08 -14.93
C ASN A 704 -11.37 -24.56 -14.85
N ARG A 705 -12.23 -25.24 -14.08
CA ARG A 705 -13.61 -24.77 -13.82
C ARG A 705 -13.61 -23.48 -13.01
N PHE A 706 -12.77 -23.39 -11.97
CA PHE A 706 -12.62 -22.18 -11.18
C PHE A 706 -12.16 -20.99 -12.02
N LEU A 707 -11.19 -21.19 -12.90
CA LEU A 707 -10.73 -20.14 -13.83
C LEU A 707 -11.84 -19.64 -14.76
N TYR A 708 -12.69 -20.54 -15.24
CA TYR A 708 -13.87 -20.18 -16.04
C TYR A 708 -14.87 -19.35 -15.23
N GLN A 709 -15.15 -19.74 -13.98
CA GLN A 709 -16.05 -19.00 -13.09
C GLN A 709 -15.53 -17.58 -12.79
N LEU A 710 -14.21 -17.40 -12.64
CA LEU A 710 -13.57 -16.09 -12.45
C LEU A 710 -13.68 -15.15 -13.65
N GLY A 711 -14.02 -15.65 -14.84
CA GLY A 711 -14.04 -14.84 -16.07
C GLY A 711 -12.64 -14.43 -16.54
N LEU A 712 -11.61 -15.23 -16.23
CA LEU A 712 -10.26 -15.06 -16.75
C LEU A 712 -10.16 -15.66 -18.15
N GLU A 713 -9.90 -14.82 -19.15
CA GLU A 713 -9.76 -15.22 -20.55
C GLU A 713 -8.30 -15.13 -21.00
N ASP A 714 -7.87 -16.06 -21.85
CA ASP A 714 -6.60 -15.92 -22.55
C ASP A 714 -6.76 -14.93 -23.70
N ILE A 715 -5.96 -13.86 -23.67
CA ILE A 715 -6.02 -12.76 -24.63
C ILE A 715 -4.79 -12.70 -25.54
N GLN A 716 -4.01 -13.79 -25.66
CA GLN A 716 -2.78 -13.81 -26.45
C GLN A 716 -2.99 -13.30 -27.89
N GLU A 717 -4.03 -13.78 -28.58
CA GLU A 717 -4.38 -13.35 -29.94
C GLU A 717 -4.77 -11.87 -30.00
N ARG A 718 -5.53 -11.39 -29.01
CA ARG A 718 -5.93 -9.97 -28.93
C ARG A 718 -4.73 -9.06 -28.70
N GLN A 719 -3.79 -9.47 -27.85
CA GLN A 719 -2.54 -8.74 -27.68
C GLN A 719 -1.70 -8.74 -28.96
N GLN A 720 -1.67 -9.85 -29.71
CA GLN A 720 -1.01 -9.88 -31.01
C GLN A 720 -1.70 -8.95 -32.03
N GLN A 721 -3.03 -8.92 -32.09
CA GLN A 721 -3.78 -8.02 -32.96
C GLN A 721 -3.61 -6.55 -32.58
N SER A 722 -3.68 -6.21 -31.29
CA SER A 722 -3.39 -4.86 -30.80
C SER A 722 -1.99 -4.42 -31.22
N ARG A 723 -1.01 -5.33 -31.05
CA ARG A 723 0.37 -5.10 -31.51
C ARG A 723 0.44 -4.86 -33.03
N LYS A 724 -0.27 -5.66 -33.84
CA LYS A 724 -0.29 -5.48 -35.31
C LYS A 724 -0.96 -4.18 -35.74
N GLN A 725 -2.08 -3.78 -35.12
CA GLN A 725 -2.76 -2.52 -35.39
C GLN A 725 -1.89 -1.31 -35.03
N GLU A 726 -1.03 -1.44 -34.02
CA GLU A 726 -0.02 -0.45 -33.65
C GLU A 726 1.22 -0.43 -34.59
N GLY A 727 1.21 -1.20 -35.68
CA GLY A 727 2.31 -1.27 -36.64
C GLY A 727 3.49 -2.14 -36.20
N ILE A 728 3.28 -3.07 -35.26
CA ILE A 728 4.33 -3.96 -34.73
C ILE A 728 4.40 -5.25 -35.57
N GLU A 729 4.93 -5.13 -36.78
CA GLU A 729 5.68 -6.20 -37.44
C GLU A 729 6.96 -5.58 -38.02
N ALA A 730 7.97 -5.43 -37.16
CA ALA A 730 9.35 -5.30 -37.60
C ALA A 730 10.18 -6.39 -36.92
N ARG A 731 10.17 -7.57 -37.57
CA ARG A 731 11.15 -8.67 -37.51
C ARG A 731 11.48 -9.20 -36.11
N LEU A 732 10.82 -10.32 -35.75
CA LEU A 732 11.47 -11.37 -34.95
C LEU A 732 12.70 -11.90 -35.68
#